data_AF-A0A2G1VZB2-F1
#
_entry.id   AF-A0A2G1VZB2-F1
#
_cell.length_a   1.000
_cell.length_b   1.000
_cell.length_c   1.000
_cell.angle_alpha   90.00
_cell.angle_beta   90.00
_cell.angle_gamma   90.00
#
_symmetry.space_group_name_H-M   'P 1'
#
loop_
_entity.id
_entity.type
_entity.pdbx_description
1 polymer ?
#
loop_
_entity_poly.entity_id
_entity_poly.type
_entity_poly.pdbx_seq_one_letter_code
_entity_poly.pdbx_strand_id
1 'polypeptide(L)'
;MPSSLSTKAVCAAVAIVFFAMRGVCVAEHHDIYLLAGQSNMDGRGHTSELTEEQKSPIEEAIIFYRNVPHSSDGWQTLAPGFSIPPKYKGEIPSPTFGPEIGFARSMLKTDPAQKLALIKGSKGGSSLRVDWKPGVQGDSDSQGPRYRDFIETIRMATKQLSDRGDQFTIRGMLWHQGESDSKSSTGVYQRRLDELIVRIREDVGVPDLPIVVGEVFDNGKRDSVRAAIQLVAAESSTVGLVSSEGTKTWDPGTHFDASSQLLLGERYAAAMSQLPAPAPVADLSASVQHKTNRPNVLFITVDDLNDWVGCLGGNPDAQTPNLDRFAQQSVLFNNAHCQVALCYASRASFMTGMYASKTGIYNNSSKSAHDAYHRAKQMPVWFGDSGYRTMCMGKIYHNDHGKKAYWDEIGPKTLRWGPEPPNGRQFAKRFGKDAQDSLAWAALDIEVGGMPDEQIAAWGIEKLDQEYDQPFFLSLGFYKPHTPMTAPKRYFDQFDRDSLTLPKVLKNDLDDVPEIGRRWVLDRSKLIAEEAVKQYSPSYRRELVHAYHACVALIDDCIGQVLRKLDNSPYADNTIVVLCSDHGWHLGEKNHWRKWMPWEESTRSLLIVRTPDSVGSGNVCQRTVGLIDIYPTLAELCELPPPGGLQGLSFRRLLDNPDGPWDRPALTSTKAGNHTVRSDRWRYIRYVDGSEELYDHDVDPNEWHNLANDPSMNSIKQQHAEWIDRLTQSE
;
A
#
# COMPACT_ATOMS: atom_id res chain seq x y z
N MET A 1 -73.24 -1.43 -40.14
CA MET A 1 -72.16 -2.38 -40.53
C MET A 1 -71.04 -1.56 -41.17
N PRO A 2 -69.80 -2.07 -41.19
CA PRO A 2 -68.79 -2.08 -40.11
C PRO A 2 -67.78 -0.90 -40.33
N SER A 3 -66.58 -0.75 -39.76
CA SER A 3 -65.59 -1.60 -39.03
C SER A 3 -64.62 -0.64 -38.31
N SER A 4 -64.31 -0.76 -37.01
CA SER A 4 -63.17 -1.54 -36.41
C SER A 4 -61.80 -1.19 -37.04
N LEU A 5 -60.69 -0.86 -36.36
CA LEU A 5 -60.13 -1.06 -35.00
C LEU A 5 -58.96 -0.02 -34.82
N SER A 6 -58.28 0.24 -33.69
CA SER A 6 -58.26 -0.29 -32.31
C SER A 6 -57.80 0.78 -31.27
N THR A 7 -58.06 0.52 -29.99
CA THR A 7 -57.63 1.22 -28.76
C THR A 7 -56.11 1.35 -28.55
N LYS A 8 -55.61 2.55 -28.18
CA LYS A 8 -54.57 2.83 -27.13
C LYS A 8 -54.07 4.30 -27.17
N ALA A 9 -54.86 5.24 -26.65
CA ALA A 9 -54.43 6.65 -26.45
C ALA A 9 -55.34 7.40 -25.45
N VAL A 10 -55.33 7.02 -24.17
CA VAL A 10 -55.97 7.75 -23.06
C VAL A 10 -55.07 7.66 -21.82
N CYS A 11 -55.04 8.72 -21.00
CA CYS A 11 -54.26 8.88 -19.76
C CYS A 11 -52.76 9.23 -19.92
N ALA A 12 -52.47 10.40 -20.50
CA ALA A 12 -51.18 11.09 -20.38
C ALA A 12 -51.35 12.63 -20.33
N ALA A 13 -52.19 13.15 -19.42
CA ALA A 13 -52.45 14.60 -19.30
C ALA A 13 -52.96 15.09 -17.92
N VAL A 14 -52.61 14.42 -16.81
CA VAL A 14 -52.82 14.95 -15.44
C VAL A 14 -51.62 14.57 -14.55
N ALA A 15 -50.51 15.28 -14.72
CA ALA A 15 -49.30 15.17 -13.89
C ALA A 15 -48.40 16.40 -14.02
N ILE A 16 -48.98 17.60 -13.87
CA ILE A 16 -48.23 18.86 -13.68
C ILE A 16 -48.61 19.39 -12.30
N VAL A 17 -47.61 19.85 -11.54
CA VAL A 17 -47.69 20.19 -10.09
C VAL A 17 -47.81 18.96 -9.17
N PHE A 18 -46.71 18.23 -9.00
CA PHE A 18 -46.23 17.71 -7.69
C PHE A 18 -44.86 17.05 -7.89
N PHE A 19 -43.79 17.87 -7.88
CA PHE A 19 -42.42 17.35 -7.78
C PHE A 19 -41.57 18.22 -6.85
N ALA A 20 -41.02 17.57 -5.83
CA ALA A 20 -39.89 18.01 -5.02
C ALA A 20 -39.98 19.39 -4.30
N MET A 21 -40.82 19.47 -3.27
CA MET A 21 -40.26 19.86 -1.97
C MET A 21 -39.55 18.64 -1.38
N ARG A 22 -38.31 18.38 -1.82
CA ARG A 22 -37.40 17.59 -0.99
C ARG A 22 -36.99 18.51 0.15
N GLY A 23 -37.46 18.22 1.36
CA GLY A 23 -36.94 18.87 2.55
C GLY A 23 -35.43 18.70 2.59
N VAL A 24 -34.72 19.77 2.96
CA VAL A 24 -33.28 19.68 3.26
C VAL A 24 -33.16 18.72 4.45
N CYS A 25 -32.66 17.52 4.20
CA CYS A 25 -32.27 16.62 5.28
C CYS A 25 -31.07 17.27 5.96
N VAL A 26 -31.22 17.66 7.22
CA VAL A 26 -30.10 18.16 8.01
C VAL A 26 -29.21 16.95 8.29
N ALA A 27 -27.92 17.04 7.99
CA ALA A 27 -26.96 16.00 8.32
C ALA A 27 -26.99 15.71 9.83
N GLU A 28 -27.19 14.45 10.20
CA GLU A 28 -27.16 14.04 11.61
C GLU A 28 -25.78 13.48 11.98
N HIS A 29 -25.41 13.54 13.27
CA HIS A 29 -24.20 12.88 13.78
C HIS A 29 -24.60 11.65 14.59
N HIS A 30 -24.20 10.46 14.15
CA HIS A 30 -24.55 9.19 14.79
C HIS A 30 -23.44 8.60 15.66
N ASP A 31 -23.78 8.22 16.89
CA ASP A 31 -22.91 7.42 17.74
C ASP A 31 -23.09 5.93 17.42
N ILE A 32 -22.08 5.36 16.77
CA ILE A 32 -22.07 3.96 16.33
C ILE A 32 -21.61 3.03 17.44
N TYR A 33 -22.42 2.01 17.71
CA TYR A 33 -22.06 0.88 18.56
C TYR A 33 -22.11 -0.44 17.79
N LEU A 34 -21.04 -1.22 17.91
CA LEU A 34 -20.83 -2.47 17.20
C LEU A 34 -21.35 -3.65 18.03
N LEU A 35 -22.25 -4.48 17.49
CA LEU A 35 -22.84 -5.63 18.18
C LEU A 35 -22.35 -6.94 17.57
N ALA A 36 -21.35 -7.54 18.21
CA ALA A 36 -20.63 -8.72 17.75
C ALA A 36 -20.81 -9.93 18.70
N GLY A 37 -20.73 -11.14 18.15
CA GLY A 37 -20.74 -12.37 18.95
C GLY A 37 -21.73 -13.42 18.48
N GLN A 38 -22.02 -14.35 19.40
CA GLN A 38 -22.73 -15.58 19.08
C GLN A 38 -24.21 -15.47 19.46
N SER A 39 -24.81 -16.55 19.95
CA SER A 39 -26.26 -16.65 20.18
C SER A 39 -26.81 -15.72 21.27
N ASN A 40 -25.98 -15.27 22.22
CA ASN A 40 -26.42 -14.32 23.25
C ASN A 40 -26.46 -12.87 22.75
N MET A 41 -25.52 -12.45 21.88
CA MET A 41 -25.59 -11.15 21.19
C MET A 41 -26.65 -11.15 20.09
N ASP A 42 -26.77 -12.26 19.36
CA ASP A 42 -27.83 -12.47 18.38
C ASP A 42 -29.20 -12.40 19.06
N GLY A 43 -29.31 -12.94 20.27
CA GLY A 43 -30.46 -12.75 21.15
C GLY A 43 -31.49 -13.86 21.03
N ARG A 44 -32.17 -14.18 22.13
CA ARG A 44 -33.22 -15.21 22.16
C ARG A 44 -34.45 -14.79 22.98
N GLY A 45 -34.55 -13.52 23.36
CA GLY A 45 -35.76 -13.00 23.97
C GLY A 45 -36.90 -13.02 22.95
N HIS A 46 -38.09 -13.49 23.32
CA HIS A 46 -39.22 -13.56 22.39
C HIS A 46 -40.04 -12.27 22.43
N THR A 47 -40.40 -11.74 21.26
CA THR A 47 -41.10 -10.43 21.16
C THR A 47 -42.49 -10.43 21.78
N SER A 48 -43.12 -11.58 21.97
CA SER A 48 -44.41 -11.69 22.68
C SER A 48 -44.32 -11.44 24.19
N GLU A 49 -43.12 -11.50 24.78
CA GLU A 49 -42.89 -11.22 26.20
C GLU A 49 -42.69 -9.72 26.49
N LEU A 50 -42.56 -8.90 25.44
CA LEU A 50 -42.39 -7.45 25.54
C LEU A 50 -43.72 -6.72 25.77
N THR A 51 -43.66 -5.60 26.49
CA THR A 51 -44.76 -4.62 26.54
C THR A 51 -44.92 -3.91 25.20
N GLU A 52 -46.08 -3.28 24.95
CA GLU A 52 -46.30 -2.51 23.72
C GLU A 52 -45.27 -1.37 23.56
N GLU A 53 -44.92 -0.70 24.67
CA GLU A 53 -43.86 0.33 24.69
C GLU A 53 -42.50 -0.25 24.26
N GLN A 54 -42.15 -1.46 24.72
CA GLN A 54 -40.89 -2.13 24.37
C GLN A 54 -40.87 -2.64 22.91
N LYS A 55 -42.04 -2.91 22.32
CA LYS A 55 -42.20 -3.27 20.90
C LYS A 55 -42.13 -2.06 19.97
N SER A 56 -42.51 -0.87 20.45
CA SER A 56 -42.47 0.35 19.65
C SER A 56 -41.05 0.65 19.14
N PRO A 57 -40.92 1.10 17.87
CA PRO A 57 -39.64 1.61 17.36
C PRO A 57 -39.09 2.75 18.21
N ILE A 58 -37.77 2.88 18.24
CA ILE A 58 -37.03 3.90 18.97
C ILE A 58 -36.57 4.94 17.92
N GLU A 59 -37.18 6.12 17.91
CA GLU A 59 -37.02 7.10 16.81
C GLU A 59 -35.60 7.65 16.70
N GLU A 60 -34.90 7.83 17.82
CA GLU A 60 -33.53 8.32 17.91
C GLU A 60 -32.46 7.23 17.68
N ALA A 61 -32.87 5.98 17.40
CA ALA A 61 -31.95 4.87 17.18
C ALA A 61 -32.21 4.17 15.84
N ILE A 62 -31.13 3.97 15.07
CA ILE A 62 -31.14 3.18 13.83
C ILE A 62 -30.28 1.93 13.97
N ILE A 63 -30.57 0.90 13.17
CA ILE A 63 -29.85 -0.37 13.14
C ILE A 63 -29.57 -0.84 11.71
N PHE A 64 -28.37 -1.36 11.50
CA PHE A 64 -27.94 -2.06 10.31
C PHE A 64 -27.66 -3.52 10.69
N TYR A 65 -28.39 -4.47 10.12
CA TYR A 65 -28.29 -5.89 10.48
C TYR A 65 -27.88 -6.75 9.28
N ARG A 66 -26.86 -7.61 9.46
CA ARG A 66 -26.46 -8.59 8.43
C ARG A 66 -26.00 -9.91 9.08
N ASN A 67 -26.74 -10.98 8.80
CA ASN A 67 -26.46 -12.35 9.20
C ASN A 67 -26.81 -13.31 8.06
N VAL A 68 -25.93 -13.35 7.05
CA VAL A 68 -26.13 -14.02 5.76
C VAL A 68 -26.78 -15.41 5.92
N PRO A 69 -27.92 -15.69 5.23
CA PRO A 69 -28.51 -14.91 4.13
C PRO A 69 -29.46 -13.77 4.55
N HIS A 70 -29.76 -13.57 5.84
CA HIS A 70 -30.70 -12.52 6.28
C HIS A 70 -29.99 -11.18 6.48
N SER A 71 -30.58 -10.08 6.04
CA SER A 71 -30.09 -8.71 6.25
C SER A 71 -31.24 -7.71 6.24
N SER A 72 -31.03 -6.53 6.83
CA SER A 72 -31.91 -5.39 6.61
C SER A 72 -31.64 -4.71 5.27
N ASP A 73 -32.64 -4.05 4.69
CA ASP A 73 -32.51 -3.21 3.51
C ASP A 73 -31.86 -1.86 3.88
N GLY A 74 -30.57 -1.91 4.24
CA GLY A 74 -29.83 -0.79 4.79
C GLY A 74 -30.18 -0.49 6.26
N TRP A 75 -29.97 0.76 6.68
CA TRP A 75 -30.36 1.23 8.01
C TRP A 75 -31.88 1.30 8.18
N GLN A 76 -32.37 0.78 9.32
CA GLN A 76 -33.78 0.77 9.72
C GLN A 76 -33.92 1.44 11.09
N THR A 77 -35.09 1.98 11.43
CA THR A 77 -35.39 2.42 12.82
C THR A 77 -35.33 1.21 13.76
N LEU A 78 -34.72 1.36 14.93
CA LEU A 78 -34.49 0.27 15.85
C LEU A 78 -35.80 -0.21 16.48
N ALA A 79 -36.16 -1.46 16.23
CA ALA A 79 -37.26 -2.19 16.84
C ALA A 79 -36.86 -3.65 17.09
N PRO A 80 -37.57 -4.42 17.94
CA PRO A 80 -37.29 -5.84 18.13
C PRO A 80 -37.44 -6.65 16.83
N GLY A 81 -36.60 -7.69 16.65
CA GLY A 81 -36.68 -8.61 15.51
C GLY A 81 -35.40 -8.76 14.68
N PHE A 82 -34.33 -8.00 14.96
CA PHE A 82 -33.02 -8.12 14.30
C PHE A 82 -32.15 -9.22 14.95
N SER A 83 -32.68 -10.45 14.91
CA SER A 83 -32.12 -11.66 15.54
C SER A 83 -32.55 -12.88 14.73
N ILE A 84 -31.71 -13.91 14.58
CA ILE A 84 -32.10 -15.11 13.83
C ILE A 84 -32.02 -16.36 14.73
N PRO A 85 -33.17 -16.87 15.25
CA PRO A 85 -33.16 -18.06 16.09
C PRO A 85 -32.83 -19.32 15.26
N PRO A 86 -32.33 -20.41 15.88
CA PRO A 86 -31.90 -21.60 15.15
C PRO A 86 -33.01 -22.17 14.27
N LYS A 87 -32.67 -22.48 13.00
CA LYS A 87 -33.59 -23.02 11.97
C LYS A 87 -34.67 -22.05 11.47
N TYR A 88 -34.64 -20.77 11.84
CA TYR A 88 -35.51 -19.75 11.25
C TYR A 88 -35.26 -19.61 9.74
N LYS A 89 -36.33 -19.37 8.97
CA LYS A 89 -36.34 -19.23 7.50
C LYS A 89 -37.29 -18.12 7.01
N GLY A 90 -37.78 -17.28 7.93
CA GLY A 90 -38.65 -16.16 7.58
C GLY A 90 -37.83 -14.91 7.25
N GLU A 91 -38.54 -13.82 6.99
CA GLU A 91 -37.97 -12.50 6.77
C GLU A 91 -37.69 -11.78 8.10
N ILE A 92 -37.07 -10.61 8.05
CA ILE A 92 -36.90 -9.71 9.20
C ILE A 92 -38.05 -8.68 9.15
N PRO A 93 -38.69 -8.29 10.28
CA PRO A 93 -38.37 -8.63 11.67
C PRO A 93 -38.74 -10.07 12.07
N SER A 94 -37.85 -10.73 12.80
CA SER A 94 -38.07 -12.07 13.36
C SER A 94 -38.80 -12.01 14.71
N PRO A 95 -39.26 -13.15 15.28
CA PRO A 95 -39.91 -13.19 16.58
C PRO A 95 -38.96 -13.07 17.78
N THR A 96 -37.64 -12.91 17.58
CA THR A 96 -36.66 -12.75 18.68
C THR A 96 -35.85 -11.46 18.61
N PHE A 97 -35.26 -11.07 19.74
CA PHE A 97 -34.38 -9.91 19.88
C PHE A 97 -33.23 -10.21 20.87
N GLY A 98 -32.18 -9.38 20.82
CA GLY A 98 -31.01 -9.43 21.70
C GLY A 98 -30.88 -8.20 22.60
N PRO A 99 -29.67 -7.90 23.11
CA PRO A 99 -29.47 -6.82 24.06
C PRO A 99 -29.64 -5.42 23.44
N GLU A 100 -29.74 -5.29 22.11
CA GLU A 100 -29.89 -4.01 21.40
C GLU A 100 -31.02 -3.13 21.92
N ILE A 101 -32.15 -3.72 22.33
CA ILE A 101 -33.33 -2.97 22.77
C ILE A 101 -33.13 -2.37 24.18
N GLY A 102 -32.56 -3.15 25.11
CA GLY A 102 -32.22 -2.65 26.45
C GLY A 102 -31.07 -1.65 26.41
N PHE A 103 -30.08 -1.91 25.55
CA PHE A 103 -28.93 -1.04 25.35
C PHE A 103 -29.35 0.35 24.86
N ALA A 104 -30.06 0.42 23.73
CA ALA A 104 -30.46 1.71 23.15
C ALA A 104 -31.38 2.51 24.09
N ARG A 105 -32.34 1.86 24.76
CA ARG A 105 -33.22 2.54 25.73
C ARG A 105 -32.46 3.08 26.94
N SER A 106 -31.45 2.36 27.45
CA SER A 106 -30.63 2.82 28.57
C SER A 106 -29.68 3.96 28.16
N MET A 107 -29.13 3.91 26.94
CA MET A 107 -28.30 4.98 26.38
C MET A 107 -29.12 6.27 26.20
N LEU A 108 -30.25 6.22 25.50
CA LEU A 108 -31.13 7.37 25.26
C LEU A 108 -31.80 7.92 26.53
N LYS A 109 -32.01 7.08 27.55
CA LYS A 109 -32.47 7.56 28.87
C LYS A 109 -31.40 8.41 29.58
N THR A 110 -30.13 8.18 29.26
CA THR A 110 -28.98 8.91 29.82
C THR A 110 -28.68 10.16 29.00
N ASP A 111 -28.74 10.07 27.67
CA ASP A 111 -28.65 11.19 26.74
C ASP A 111 -29.77 11.14 25.69
N PRO A 112 -30.91 11.83 25.91
CA PRO A 112 -32.01 11.88 24.95
C PRO A 112 -31.71 12.63 23.65
N ALA A 113 -30.58 13.35 23.56
CA ALA A 113 -30.18 14.05 22.34
C ALA A 113 -29.27 13.18 21.43
N GLN A 114 -28.77 12.05 21.95
CA GLN A 114 -27.90 11.14 21.21
C GLN A 114 -28.65 10.48 20.04
N LYS A 115 -28.08 10.53 18.83
CA LYS A 115 -28.55 9.71 17.70
C LYS A 115 -27.78 8.41 17.66
N LEU A 116 -28.40 7.31 18.06
CA LEU A 116 -27.74 6.00 18.13
C LEU A 116 -27.76 5.27 16.78
N ALA A 117 -26.65 4.61 16.46
CA ALA A 117 -26.54 3.74 15.30
C ALA A 117 -25.94 2.38 15.69
N LEU A 118 -26.71 1.29 15.56
CA LEU A 118 -26.27 -0.05 15.92
C LEU A 118 -25.87 -0.85 14.67
N ILE A 119 -24.64 -1.37 14.61
CA ILE A 119 -24.22 -2.28 13.54
C ILE A 119 -24.15 -3.69 14.13
N LYS A 120 -25.10 -4.56 13.77
CA LYS A 120 -25.24 -5.91 14.35
C LYS A 120 -24.93 -7.00 13.34
N GLY A 121 -23.90 -7.81 13.62
CA GLY A 121 -23.43 -8.91 12.78
C GLY A 121 -23.32 -10.26 13.51
N SER A 122 -24.05 -10.42 14.60
CA SER A 122 -24.07 -11.60 15.47
C SER A 122 -24.66 -12.85 14.79
N LYS A 123 -24.22 -14.06 15.20
CA LYS A 123 -24.83 -15.33 14.75
C LYS A 123 -24.73 -16.46 15.76
N GLY A 124 -25.86 -17.04 16.17
CA GLY A 124 -25.87 -18.27 16.97
C GLY A 124 -25.18 -19.47 16.30
N GLY A 125 -24.57 -20.34 17.09
CA GLY A 125 -23.86 -21.54 16.61
C GLY A 125 -22.49 -21.28 15.95
N SER A 126 -22.09 -20.02 15.79
CA SER A 126 -20.72 -19.64 15.41
C SER A 126 -19.74 -19.80 16.58
N SER A 127 -18.44 -19.91 16.32
CA SER A 127 -17.36 -20.09 17.31
C SER A 127 -16.32 -18.97 17.26
N LEU A 128 -15.74 -18.61 18.41
CA LEU A 128 -14.59 -17.68 18.47
C LEU A 128 -13.33 -18.31 17.87
N ARG A 129 -13.18 -19.64 17.98
CA ARG A 129 -12.02 -20.37 17.44
C ARG A 129 -11.92 -20.36 15.91
N VAL A 130 -13.04 -20.35 15.18
CA VAL A 130 -13.07 -20.54 13.73
C VAL A 130 -13.84 -19.44 13.02
N ASP A 131 -15.04 -19.13 13.47
CA ASP A 131 -15.96 -18.25 12.74
C ASP A 131 -15.66 -16.77 12.98
N TRP A 132 -15.37 -16.42 14.23
CA TRP A 132 -14.98 -15.07 14.66
C TRP A 132 -13.46 -14.91 14.81
N LYS A 133 -12.67 -15.85 14.29
CA LYS A 133 -11.21 -15.71 14.29
C LYS A 133 -10.84 -14.47 13.44
N PRO A 134 -10.15 -13.47 13.98
CA PRO A 134 -9.90 -12.21 13.28
C PRO A 134 -8.84 -12.29 12.18
N GLY A 135 -8.04 -13.36 12.18
CA GLY A 135 -7.01 -13.62 11.18
C GLY A 135 -5.79 -12.71 11.31
N VAL A 136 -4.82 -12.93 10.43
CA VAL A 136 -3.62 -12.11 10.29
C VAL A 136 -3.98 -10.81 9.58
N GLN A 137 -3.46 -9.69 10.06
CA GLN A 137 -3.64 -8.38 9.43
C GLN A 137 -3.21 -8.41 7.95
N GLY A 138 -4.08 -7.92 7.06
CA GLY A 138 -3.83 -7.93 5.61
C GLY A 138 -4.09 -9.26 4.88
N ASP A 139 -4.45 -10.34 5.58
CA ASP A 139 -4.84 -11.63 4.99
C ASP A 139 -6.31 -11.96 5.31
N SER A 140 -7.21 -11.53 4.43
CA SER A 140 -8.65 -11.80 4.55
C SER A 140 -8.99 -13.29 4.54
N ASP A 141 -8.18 -14.14 3.92
CA ASP A 141 -8.46 -15.57 3.81
C ASP A 141 -8.11 -16.34 5.08
N SER A 142 -7.20 -15.81 5.90
CA SER A 142 -6.95 -16.29 7.26
C SER A 142 -8.07 -15.98 8.27
N GLN A 143 -9.00 -15.08 7.92
CA GLN A 143 -10.12 -14.66 8.76
C GLN A 143 -11.26 -15.68 8.74
N GLY A 144 -11.86 -15.87 9.91
CA GLY A 144 -13.11 -16.60 10.07
C GLY A 144 -14.26 -15.93 9.30
N PRO A 145 -15.20 -16.72 8.76
CA PRO A 145 -16.27 -16.20 7.91
C PRO A 145 -17.20 -15.19 8.62
N ARG A 146 -17.43 -15.30 9.93
CA ARG A 146 -18.26 -14.33 10.67
C ARG A 146 -17.54 -13.03 10.95
N TYR A 147 -16.25 -13.09 11.28
CA TYR A 147 -15.43 -11.89 11.42
C TYR A 147 -15.37 -11.12 10.09
N ARG A 148 -15.08 -11.81 8.99
CA ARG A 148 -15.05 -11.23 7.64
C ARG A 148 -16.38 -10.60 7.23
N ASP A 149 -17.50 -11.32 7.42
CA ASP A 149 -18.85 -10.80 7.18
C ASP A 149 -19.12 -9.54 8.03
N PHE A 150 -18.66 -9.50 9.28
CA PHE A 150 -18.88 -8.36 10.17
C PHE A 150 -18.08 -7.11 9.78
N ILE A 151 -16.79 -7.24 9.48
CA ILE A 151 -15.98 -6.12 8.97
C ILE A 151 -16.58 -5.52 7.70
N GLU A 152 -17.08 -6.36 6.78
CA GLU A 152 -17.76 -5.86 5.59
C GLU A 152 -19.12 -5.22 5.91
N THR A 153 -19.85 -5.74 6.90
CA THR A 153 -21.10 -5.11 7.39
C THR A 153 -20.83 -3.72 7.96
N ILE A 154 -19.76 -3.54 8.74
CA ILE A 154 -19.34 -2.22 9.25
C ILE A 154 -19.07 -1.27 8.09
N ARG A 155 -18.24 -1.68 7.12
CA ARG A 155 -17.91 -0.87 5.93
C ARG A 155 -19.14 -0.48 5.11
N MET A 156 -20.09 -1.39 4.92
CA MET A 156 -21.33 -1.10 4.19
C MET A 156 -22.23 -0.12 4.95
N ALA A 157 -22.34 -0.28 6.25
CA ALA A 157 -23.20 0.53 7.10
C ALA A 157 -22.65 1.97 7.26
N THR A 158 -21.35 2.12 7.54
CA THR A 158 -20.71 3.45 7.62
C THR A 158 -20.74 4.19 6.29
N LYS A 159 -20.46 3.50 5.18
CA LYS A 159 -20.60 4.10 3.83
C LYS A 159 -22.03 4.59 3.59
N GLN A 160 -23.06 3.84 3.99
CA GLN A 160 -24.44 4.30 3.82
C GLN A 160 -24.80 5.54 4.64
N LEU A 161 -24.13 5.83 5.75
CA LEU A 161 -24.28 7.10 6.48
C LEU A 161 -23.56 8.23 5.73
N SER A 162 -22.31 8.01 5.34
CA SER A 162 -21.53 8.97 4.53
C SER A 162 -22.25 9.36 3.24
N ASP A 163 -22.85 8.39 2.53
CA ASP A 163 -23.60 8.60 1.28
C ASP A 163 -24.88 9.44 1.47
N ARG A 164 -25.38 9.60 2.70
CA ARG A 164 -26.51 10.49 3.05
C ARG A 164 -26.05 11.90 3.43
N GLY A 165 -24.75 12.08 3.69
CA GLY A 165 -24.19 13.26 4.33
C GLY A 165 -24.17 13.21 5.86
N ASP A 166 -24.52 12.07 6.48
CA ASP A 166 -24.50 11.92 7.93
C ASP A 166 -23.06 11.73 8.45
N GLN A 167 -22.74 12.38 9.56
CA GLN A 167 -21.50 12.14 10.30
C GLN A 167 -21.69 10.98 11.29
N PHE A 168 -20.59 10.37 11.74
CA PHE A 168 -20.65 9.37 12.81
C PHE A 168 -19.35 9.23 13.59
N THR A 169 -19.45 8.70 14.82
CA THR A 169 -18.32 8.27 15.64
C THR A 169 -18.51 6.82 16.09
N ILE A 170 -17.53 5.93 15.89
CA ILE A 170 -17.58 4.58 16.46
C ILE A 170 -17.19 4.65 17.95
N ARG A 171 -18.18 4.52 18.84
CA ARG A 171 -18.04 4.73 20.29
C ARG A 171 -17.66 3.48 21.07
N GLY A 172 -17.96 2.29 20.57
CA GLY A 172 -17.59 1.05 21.25
C GLY A 172 -18.13 -0.22 20.58
N MET A 173 -17.70 -1.38 21.08
CA MET A 173 -18.23 -2.69 20.70
C MET A 173 -18.78 -3.45 21.91
N LEU A 174 -19.90 -4.14 21.72
CA LEU A 174 -20.42 -5.14 22.63
C LEU A 174 -20.05 -6.53 22.10
N TRP A 175 -19.52 -7.39 22.97
CA TRP A 175 -19.28 -8.80 22.66
C TRP A 175 -20.05 -9.70 23.64
N HIS A 176 -20.84 -10.64 23.12
CA HIS A 176 -21.44 -11.70 23.95
C HIS A 176 -21.22 -13.11 23.38
N GLN A 177 -20.52 -13.91 24.17
CA GLN A 177 -20.33 -15.33 23.90
C GLN A 177 -21.63 -16.11 24.06
N GLY A 178 -21.81 -17.10 23.20
CA GLY A 178 -22.95 -18.01 23.18
C GLY A 178 -22.53 -19.42 23.57
N GLU A 179 -23.12 -20.41 22.92
CA GLU A 179 -22.94 -21.80 23.36
C GLU A 179 -21.64 -22.48 22.91
N SER A 180 -21.04 -21.98 21.83
CA SER A 180 -19.81 -22.53 21.24
C SER A 180 -18.60 -22.27 22.13
N ASP A 181 -17.49 -22.94 21.82
CA ASP A 181 -16.21 -22.84 22.55
C ASP A 181 -16.26 -23.19 24.06
N SER A 182 -17.41 -23.65 24.57
CA SER A 182 -17.66 -24.01 25.98
C SER A 182 -16.66 -24.96 26.63
N LYS A 183 -15.99 -25.78 25.81
CA LYS A 183 -14.92 -26.72 26.23
C LYS A 183 -13.52 -26.12 26.17
N SER A 184 -13.36 -24.84 25.87
CA SER A 184 -12.06 -24.16 25.88
C SER A 184 -11.58 -23.99 27.32
N SER A 185 -10.29 -24.22 27.57
CA SER A 185 -9.67 -23.80 28.83
C SER A 185 -9.57 -22.29 28.89
N THR A 186 -9.51 -21.74 30.11
CA THR A 186 -9.53 -20.30 30.40
C THR A 186 -8.52 -19.53 29.54
N GLY A 187 -7.23 -19.85 29.64
CA GLY A 187 -6.19 -19.18 28.86
C GLY A 187 -6.25 -19.40 27.34
N VAL A 188 -6.97 -20.41 26.85
CA VAL A 188 -7.20 -20.59 25.40
C VAL A 188 -8.35 -19.71 24.90
N TYR A 189 -9.37 -19.47 25.72
CA TYR A 189 -10.45 -18.56 25.38
C TYR A 189 -10.00 -17.09 25.53
N GLN A 190 -9.32 -16.75 26.63
CA GLN A 190 -8.73 -15.43 26.91
C GLN A 190 -7.93 -14.92 25.70
N ARG A 191 -6.86 -15.63 25.30
CA ARG A 191 -6.01 -15.25 24.16
C ARG A 191 -6.76 -15.01 22.85
N ARG A 192 -7.87 -15.72 22.58
CA ARG A 192 -8.66 -15.51 21.35
C ARG A 192 -9.56 -14.29 21.46
N LEU A 193 -10.03 -13.98 22.66
CA LEU A 193 -10.81 -12.77 22.92
C LEU A 193 -9.88 -11.53 22.90
N ASP A 194 -8.66 -11.64 23.42
CA ASP A 194 -7.61 -10.63 23.26
C ASP A 194 -7.26 -10.40 21.77
N GLU A 195 -7.02 -11.49 21.02
CA GLU A 195 -6.77 -11.43 19.57
C GLU A 195 -7.91 -10.73 18.82
N LEU A 196 -9.18 -11.03 19.18
CA LEU A 196 -10.36 -10.37 18.63
C LEU A 196 -10.40 -8.87 18.98
N ILE A 197 -10.14 -8.53 20.25
CA ILE A 197 -10.16 -7.15 20.77
C ILE A 197 -9.12 -6.27 20.07
N VAL A 198 -7.89 -6.77 19.94
CA VAL A 198 -6.80 -6.05 19.24
C VAL A 198 -7.15 -5.89 17.77
N ARG A 199 -7.54 -6.96 17.08
CA ARG A 199 -7.79 -6.92 15.63
C ARG A 199 -9.02 -6.11 15.25
N ILE A 200 -10.09 -6.07 16.05
CA ILE A 200 -11.25 -5.22 15.73
C ILE A 200 -10.90 -3.74 15.88
N ARG A 201 -10.09 -3.36 16.88
CA ARG A 201 -9.56 -1.98 17.05
C ARG A 201 -8.75 -1.53 15.83
N GLU A 202 -7.88 -2.40 15.35
CA GLU A 202 -7.09 -2.17 14.13
C GLU A 202 -8.00 -2.07 12.89
N ASP A 203 -8.94 -3.01 12.69
CA ASP A 203 -9.76 -3.06 11.48
C ASP A 203 -10.85 -1.97 11.39
N VAL A 204 -11.22 -1.34 12.51
CA VAL A 204 -12.11 -0.15 12.53
C VAL A 204 -11.39 1.17 12.74
N GLY A 205 -10.06 1.17 12.88
CA GLY A 205 -9.24 2.38 13.03
C GLY A 205 -9.41 3.13 14.36
N VAL A 206 -9.80 2.44 15.44
CA VAL A 206 -9.99 3.05 16.77
C VAL A 206 -9.15 2.27 17.80
N PRO A 207 -7.87 2.65 18.03
CA PRO A 207 -6.93 1.87 18.87
C PRO A 207 -7.40 1.63 20.30
N ASP A 208 -8.07 2.62 20.90
CA ASP A 208 -8.59 2.56 22.27
C ASP A 208 -10.10 2.27 22.33
N LEU A 209 -10.68 1.64 21.30
CA LEU A 209 -12.13 1.39 21.23
C LEU A 209 -12.62 0.71 22.53
N PRO A 210 -13.57 1.30 23.25
CA PRO A 210 -14.21 0.66 24.39
C PRO A 210 -14.91 -0.63 23.98
N ILE A 211 -14.60 -1.73 24.65
CA ILE A 211 -15.24 -3.02 24.38
C ILE A 211 -15.89 -3.53 25.66
N VAL A 212 -17.17 -3.89 25.63
CA VAL A 212 -17.84 -4.49 26.77
C VAL A 212 -18.13 -5.96 26.50
N VAL A 213 -17.60 -6.84 27.34
CA VAL A 213 -17.73 -8.29 27.24
C VAL A 213 -18.78 -8.81 28.23
N GLY A 214 -19.73 -9.60 27.75
CA GLY A 214 -20.80 -10.16 28.56
C GLY A 214 -20.48 -11.57 29.07
N GLU A 215 -20.70 -11.80 30.36
CA GLU A 215 -20.61 -13.14 30.94
C GLU A 215 -21.64 -14.09 30.35
N VAL A 216 -21.25 -15.35 30.18
CA VAL A 216 -22.18 -16.46 29.96
C VAL A 216 -22.93 -16.80 31.25
N PHE A 217 -24.13 -17.36 31.14
CA PHE A 217 -24.96 -17.74 32.28
C PHE A 217 -24.25 -18.76 33.20
N ASP A 218 -24.41 -18.58 34.51
CA ASP A 218 -23.80 -19.43 35.53
C ASP A 218 -24.56 -20.76 35.71
N ASN A 219 -23.95 -21.86 35.26
CA ASN A 219 -24.52 -23.20 35.43
C ASN A 219 -23.47 -24.30 35.60
N GLY A 220 -22.22 -23.97 35.93
CA GLY A 220 -21.12 -24.92 36.05
C GLY A 220 -20.59 -25.52 34.73
N LYS A 221 -21.16 -25.16 33.57
CA LYS A 221 -20.79 -25.78 32.26
C LYS A 221 -19.85 -24.94 31.41
N ARG A 222 -19.58 -23.69 31.80
CA ARG A 222 -18.87 -22.68 30.97
C ARG A 222 -17.87 -21.85 31.78
N ASP A 223 -17.53 -22.32 32.98
CA ASP A 223 -16.82 -21.55 34.00
C ASP A 223 -15.43 -21.12 33.54
N SER A 224 -14.75 -21.94 32.72
CA SER A 224 -13.48 -21.57 32.09
C SER A 224 -13.61 -20.40 31.10
N VAL A 225 -14.71 -20.36 30.34
CA VAL A 225 -15.02 -19.27 29.40
C VAL A 225 -15.45 -18.02 30.17
N ARG A 226 -16.25 -18.16 31.24
CA ARG A 226 -16.64 -17.05 32.12
C ARG A 226 -15.42 -16.43 32.82
N ALA A 227 -14.57 -17.25 33.42
CA ALA A 227 -13.32 -16.81 34.04
C ALA A 227 -12.39 -16.12 33.04
N ALA A 228 -12.35 -16.57 31.78
CA ALA A 228 -11.57 -15.90 30.75
C ALA A 228 -12.15 -14.52 30.40
N ILE A 229 -13.47 -14.39 30.27
CA ILE A 229 -14.16 -13.11 30.04
C ILE A 229 -13.88 -12.13 31.20
N GLN A 230 -13.91 -12.62 32.44
CA GLN A 230 -13.57 -11.84 33.64
C GLN A 230 -12.10 -11.37 33.63
N LEU A 231 -11.15 -12.25 33.25
CA LEU A 231 -9.72 -11.89 33.17
C LEU A 231 -9.47 -10.81 32.11
N VAL A 232 -10.00 -10.96 30.89
CA VAL A 232 -9.83 -9.98 29.81
C VAL A 232 -10.33 -8.58 30.23
N ALA A 233 -11.46 -8.51 30.94
CA ALA A 233 -11.97 -7.24 31.46
C ALA A 233 -11.15 -6.70 32.65
N ALA A 234 -10.58 -7.55 33.49
CA ALA A 234 -9.74 -7.13 34.61
C ALA A 234 -8.34 -6.65 34.18
N GLU A 235 -7.83 -7.14 33.04
CA GLU A 235 -6.49 -6.83 32.51
C GLU A 235 -6.44 -5.51 31.71
N SER A 236 -7.57 -4.88 31.38
CA SER A 236 -7.62 -3.69 30.53
C SER A 236 -8.62 -2.62 30.99
N SER A 237 -8.15 -1.39 31.18
CA SER A 237 -8.99 -0.22 31.49
C SER A 237 -9.93 0.23 30.36
N THR A 238 -9.79 -0.36 29.17
CA THR A 238 -10.63 -0.10 27.99
C THR A 238 -11.59 -1.27 27.69
N VAL A 239 -11.67 -2.27 28.58
CA VAL A 239 -12.59 -3.41 28.45
C VAL A 239 -13.50 -3.52 29.69
N GLY A 240 -14.80 -3.42 29.48
CA GLY A 240 -15.83 -3.50 30.53
C GLY A 240 -16.45 -4.89 30.65
N LEU A 241 -16.94 -5.24 31.84
CA LEU A 241 -17.61 -6.52 32.11
C LEU A 241 -19.10 -6.33 32.36
N VAL A 242 -19.94 -7.15 31.72
CA VAL A 242 -21.36 -7.30 32.06
C VAL A 242 -21.60 -8.63 32.76
N SER A 243 -21.91 -8.57 34.05
CA SER A 243 -22.26 -9.73 34.87
C SER A 243 -23.55 -10.40 34.40
N SER A 244 -23.58 -11.75 34.47
CA SER A 244 -24.79 -12.55 34.26
C SER A 244 -25.61 -12.79 35.54
N GLU A 245 -25.19 -12.23 36.68
CA GLU A 245 -25.86 -12.42 37.98
C GLU A 245 -27.31 -11.90 37.97
N GLY A 246 -28.24 -12.68 38.54
CA GLY A 246 -29.67 -12.33 38.61
C GLY A 246 -30.44 -12.44 37.29
N THR A 247 -29.79 -12.85 36.19
CA THR A 247 -30.45 -13.16 34.92
C THR A 247 -31.08 -14.56 34.94
N LYS A 248 -31.79 -14.90 33.87
CA LYS A 248 -32.45 -16.19 33.63
C LYS A 248 -32.28 -16.61 32.17
N THR A 249 -32.46 -17.89 31.90
CA THR A 249 -32.41 -18.47 30.55
C THR A 249 -33.74 -19.12 30.18
N TRP A 250 -34.14 -19.01 28.91
CA TRP A 250 -35.33 -19.72 28.40
C TRP A 250 -35.05 -21.21 28.13
N ASP A 251 -33.78 -21.58 28.01
CA ASP A 251 -33.29 -22.94 27.81
C ASP A 251 -32.52 -23.47 29.04
N PRO A 252 -31.95 -24.70 29.02
CA PRO A 252 -31.20 -25.30 30.14
C PRO A 252 -29.84 -24.65 30.52
N GLY A 253 -29.82 -23.32 30.66
CA GLY A 253 -28.73 -22.52 31.21
C GLY A 253 -27.74 -21.96 30.19
N THR A 254 -28.19 -21.58 28.98
CA THR A 254 -27.28 -21.07 27.94
C THR A 254 -27.72 -19.73 27.36
N HIS A 255 -29.01 -19.60 27.05
CA HIS A 255 -29.55 -18.50 26.28
C HIS A 255 -30.52 -17.66 27.12
N PHE A 256 -30.19 -16.39 27.31
CA PHE A 256 -30.95 -15.48 28.16
C PHE A 256 -32.39 -15.25 27.65
N ASP A 257 -33.36 -15.20 28.58
CA ASP A 257 -34.77 -14.93 28.29
C ASP A 257 -35.04 -13.45 27.93
N ALA A 258 -36.27 -13.09 27.55
CA ALA A 258 -36.59 -11.72 27.13
C ALA A 258 -36.30 -10.67 28.22
N SER A 259 -36.66 -10.95 29.47
CA SER A 259 -36.38 -10.06 30.61
C SER A 259 -34.87 -9.86 30.83
N SER A 260 -34.10 -10.92 30.62
CA SER A 260 -32.66 -10.95 30.82
C SER A 260 -31.90 -10.29 29.67
N GLN A 261 -32.38 -10.39 28.43
CA GLN A 261 -31.83 -9.65 27.28
C GLN A 261 -31.95 -8.14 27.47
N LEU A 262 -33.09 -7.66 27.98
CA LEU A 262 -33.27 -6.25 28.33
C LEU A 262 -32.31 -5.81 29.45
N LEU A 263 -32.27 -6.56 30.55
CA LEU A 263 -31.37 -6.28 31.70
C LEU A 263 -29.88 -6.31 31.29
N LEU A 264 -29.48 -7.23 30.42
CA LEU A 264 -28.13 -7.28 29.88
C LEU A 264 -27.84 -6.05 29.01
N GLY A 265 -28.80 -5.62 28.17
CA GLY A 265 -28.70 -4.38 27.40
C GLY A 265 -28.49 -3.14 28.29
N GLU A 266 -29.29 -3.01 29.36
CA GLU A 266 -29.11 -1.94 30.36
C GLU A 266 -27.72 -1.97 31.00
N ARG A 267 -27.24 -3.16 31.38
CA ARG A 267 -25.88 -3.35 31.92
C ARG A 267 -24.78 -3.04 30.91
N TYR A 268 -24.97 -3.39 29.63
CA TYR A 268 -24.04 -3.03 28.56
C TYR A 268 -23.91 -1.51 28.41
N ALA A 269 -25.02 -0.77 28.47
CA ALA A 269 -25.00 0.69 28.43
C ALA A 269 -24.29 1.28 29.67
N ALA A 270 -24.60 0.77 30.86
CA ALA A 270 -24.00 1.22 32.12
C ALA A 270 -22.50 0.90 32.24
N ALA A 271 -22.03 -0.21 31.65
CA ALA A 271 -20.60 -0.53 31.57
C ALA A 271 -19.89 0.30 30.50
N MET A 272 -20.53 0.51 29.34
CA MET A 272 -19.98 1.31 28.24
C MET A 272 -19.76 2.78 28.66
N SER A 273 -20.66 3.37 29.44
CA SER A 273 -20.53 4.74 29.95
C SER A 273 -19.50 4.93 31.06
N GLN A 274 -18.98 3.84 31.64
CA GLN A 274 -17.89 3.88 32.65
C GLN A 274 -16.51 3.72 32.02
N LEU A 275 -16.42 3.18 30.81
CA LEU A 275 -15.16 3.09 30.09
C LEU A 275 -14.72 4.49 29.64
N PRO A 276 -13.39 4.74 29.53
CA PRO A 276 -12.93 5.97 28.92
C PRO A 276 -13.54 6.05 27.51
N ALA A 277 -14.22 7.16 27.19
CA ALA A 277 -14.54 7.45 25.80
C ALA A 277 -13.24 7.34 24.99
N PRO A 278 -13.26 6.76 23.77
CA PRO A 278 -12.05 6.76 22.95
C PRO A 278 -11.61 8.22 22.83
N ALA A 279 -10.34 8.48 23.13
CA ALA A 279 -9.81 9.84 23.09
C ALA A 279 -10.24 10.44 21.76
N PRO A 280 -10.83 11.66 21.73
CA PRO A 280 -11.28 12.25 20.48
C PRO A 280 -10.08 12.26 19.54
N VAL A 281 -10.14 11.41 18.50
CA VAL A 281 -9.23 11.46 17.37
C VAL A 281 -9.33 12.90 16.90
N ALA A 282 -8.24 13.66 17.09
CA ALA A 282 -8.28 15.12 17.12
C ALA A 282 -9.15 15.63 15.97
N ASP A 283 -10.23 16.32 16.32
CA ASP A 283 -11.45 16.40 15.52
C ASP A 283 -11.19 16.85 14.06
N LEU A 284 -11.07 15.86 13.17
CA LEU A 284 -11.01 16.04 11.72
C LEU A 284 -12.42 16.25 11.13
N SER A 285 -13.48 16.09 11.92
CA SER A 285 -14.88 16.33 11.54
C SER A 285 -15.35 17.76 11.82
N ALA A 286 -14.60 18.54 12.60
CA ALA A 286 -14.60 20.00 12.58
C ALA A 286 -13.84 20.56 11.36
N SER A 287 -14.22 20.12 10.16
CA SER A 287 -14.00 20.89 8.94
C SER A 287 -15.33 21.60 8.58
N VAL A 288 -15.53 22.89 8.87
CA VAL A 288 -14.92 24.00 8.11
C VAL A 288 -14.01 23.45 7.04
N GLN A 289 -14.52 23.29 5.82
CA GLN A 289 -13.92 22.69 4.63
C GLN A 289 -12.42 23.04 4.41
N HIS A 290 -11.60 22.49 5.28
CA HIS A 290 -10.16 22.62 5.31
C HIS A 290 -9.71 21.43 4.52
N LYS A 291 -9.54 21.67 3.21
CA LYS A 291 -8.44 21.05 2.47
C LYS A 291 -7.26 21.03 3.44
N THR A 292 -6.85 19.84 3.89
CA THR A 292 -5.59 19.75 4.62
C THR A 292 -4.55 20.29 3.66
N ASN A 293 -3.82 21.36 4.03
CA ASN A 293 -2.77 21.93 3.18
C ASN A 293 -1.58 20.96 2.95
N ARG A 294 -1.70 19.71 3.41
CA ARG A 294 -0.77 18.63 3.11
C ARG A 294 -0.79 18.35 1.60
N PRO A 295 0.39 18.24 0.97
CA PRO A 295 0.48 17.91 -0.43
C PRO A 295 0.10 16.45 -0.68
N ASN A 296 -0.55 16.22 -1.81
CA ASN A 296 -0.61 14.92 -2.45
C ASN A 296 0.80 14.48 -2.89
N VAL A 297 0.97 13.19 -3.15
CA VAL A 297 2.23 12.64 -3.65
C VAL A 297 1.95 11.74 -4.86
N LEU A 298 2.60 12.06 -5.99
CA LEU A 298 2.72 11.20 -7.15
C LEU A 298 4.13 10.58 -7.16
N PHE A 299 4.21 9.29 -6.83
CA PHE A 299 5.46 8.52 -6.79
C PHE A 299 5.60 7.68 -8.05
N ILE A 300 6.41 8.15 -9.00
CA ILE A 300 6.72 7.45 -10.24
C ILE A 300 8.03 6.69 -10.09
N THR A 301 8.02 5.41 -10.42
CA THR A 301 9.24 4.58 -10.45
C THR A 301 9.37 3.86 -11.79
N VAL A 302 10.57 3.89 -12.36
CA VAL A 302 10.92 3.23 -13.62
C VAL A 302 11.90 2.08 -13.33
N ASP A 303 11.83 1.02 -14.13
CA ASP A 303 12.57 -0.23 -13.95
C ASP A 303 13.67 -0.34 -15.00
N ASP A 304 14.93 -0.43 -14.56
CA ASP A 304 16.13 -0.55 -15.40
C ASP A 304 16.49 0.70 -16.25
N LEU A 305 16.00 1.89 -15.90
CA LEU A 305 16.33 3.15 -16.60
C LEU A 305 17.67 3.73 -16.10
N ASN A 306 18.65 3.84 -17.01
CA ASN A 306 19.95 4.48 -16.76
C ASN A 306 19.92 5.99 -17.09
N ASP A 307 21.09 6.61 -17.27
CA ASP A 307 21.24 8.03 -17.57
C ASP A 307 21.09 8.40 -19.06
N TRP A 308 20.61 7.49 -19.91
CA TRP A 308 20.28 7.74 -21.32
C TRP A 308 18.93 8.46 -21.47
N VAL A 309 18.80 9.55 -20.72
CA VAL A 309 17.73 10.54 -20.75
C VAL A 309 18.36 11.91 -20.95
N GLY A 310 17.76 12.78 -21.75
CA GLY A 310 18.35 14.06 -22.17
C GLY A 310 18.81 14.94 -21.01
N CYS A 311 18.04 14.98 -19.92
CA CYS A 311 18.37 15.72 -18.71
C CYS A 311 19.59 15.20 -17.92
N LEU A 312 20.00 13.94 -18.11
CA LEU A 312 21.24 13.39 -17.52
C LEU A 312 22.41 13.30 -18.51
N GLY A 313 22.12 13.25 -19.81
CA GLY A 313 23.11 13.38 -20.89
C GLY A 313 24.01 12.16 -21.13
N GLY A 314 23.66 10.96 -20.61
CA GLY A 314 24.46 9.74 -20.77
C GLY A 314 24.59 9.25 -22.21
N ASN A 315 23.61 9.56 -23.07
CA ASN A 315 23.67 9.30 -24.51
C ASN A 315 23.04 10.47 -25.31
N PRO A 316 23.73 11.01 -26.35
CA PRO A 316 23.23 12.17 -27.12
C PRO A 316 22.00 11.87 -27.99
N ASP A 317 21.71 10.60 -28.28
CA ASP A 317 20.56 10.18 -29.09
C ASP A 317 19.30 9.93 -28.26
N ALA A 318 19.31 10.21 -26.95
CA ALA A 318 18.15 10.07 -26.08
C ALA A 318 17.04 11.05 -26.47
N GLN A 319 15.85 10.53 -26.83
CA GLN A 319 14.65 11.32 -27.11
C GLN A 319 13.70 11.24 -25.90
N THR A 320 13.88 12.14 -24.93
CA THR A 320 13.05 12.20 -23.71
C THR A 320 12.48 13.59 -23.41
N PRO A 321 11.76 14.23 -24.36
CA PRO A 321 11.31 15.61 -24.21
C PRO A 321 10.36 15.84 -23.02
N ASN A 322 9.65 14.82 -22.53
CA ASN A 322 8.76 14.97 -21.38
C ASN A 322 9.51 14.92 -20.05
N LEU A 323 10.49 14.02 -19.90
CA LEU A 323 11.39 13.97 -18.74
C LEU A 323 12.28 15.21 -18.69
N ASP A 324 12.75 15.69 -19.85
CA ASP A 324 13.59 16.89 -19.94
C ASP A 324 12.80 18.15 -19.54
N ARG A 325 11.56 18.29 -20.04
CA ARG A 325 10.63 19.34 -19.59
C ARG A 325 10.34 19.23 -18.09
N PHE A 326 10.13 18.01 -17.57
CA PHE A 326 9.84 17.81 -16.16
C PHE A 326 11.04 18.20 -15.28
N ALA A 327 12.27 17.86 -15.67
CA ALA A 327 13.49 18.31 -15.01
C ALA A 327 13.61 19.85 -15.01
N GLN A 328 13.29 20.53 -16.12
CA GLN A 328 13.25 22.00 -16.19
C GLN A 328 12.19 22.65 -15.27
N GLN A 329 11.22 21.88 -14.76
CA GLN A 329 10.16 22.33 -13.87
C GLN A 329 10.35 21.85 -12.42
N SER A 330 11.49 21.21 -12.11
CA SER A 330 11.73 20.46 -10.87
C SER A 330 13.19 20.60 -10.42
N VAL A 331 13.57 19.97 -9.31
CA VAL A 331 15.00 19.76 -8.97
C VAL A 331 15.44 18.40 -9.52
N LEU A 332 16.46 18.41 -10.38
CA LEU A 332 17.12 17.20 -10.87
C LEU A 332 18.31 16.86 -9.97
N PHE A 333 18.33 15.65 -9.38
CA PHE A 333 19.51 15.12 -8.72
C PHE A 333 20.27 14.25 -9.72
N ASN A 334 21.36 14.78 -10.29
CA ASN A 334 22.12 14.05 -11.32
C ASN A 334 23.11 13.02 -10.76
N ASN A 335 23.24 12.96 -9.43
CA ASN A 335 24.18 12.12 -8.68
C ASN A 335 23.43 11.26 -7.63
N ALA A 336 22.29 10.67 -8.03
CA ALA A 336 21.47 9.83 -7.16
C ALA A 336 21.79 8.34 -7.34
N HIS A 337 21.89 7.57 -6.25
CA HIS A 337 22.24 6.14 -6.31
C HIS A 337 21.29 5.21 -5.56
N CYS A 338 21.04 4.05 -6.16
CA CYS A 338 20.34 2.93 -5.53
C CYS A 338 21.16 2.28 -4.41
N GLN A 339 20.51 1.53 -3.52
CA GLN A 339 21.19 0.86 -2.38
C GLN A 339 21.59 -0.59 -2.67
N VAL A 340 20.97 -1.20 -3.69
CA VAL A 340 21.43 -2.42 -4.36
C VAL A 340 21.01 -2.30 -5.81
N ALA A 341 21.91 -2.52 -6.77
CA ALA A 341 21.61 -2.41 -8.19
C ALA A 341 20.78 -3.59 -8.76
N LEU A 342 19.68 -3.94 -8.09
CA LEU A 342 18.79 -5.03 -8.46
C LEU A 342 17.37 -4.78 -7.94
N CYS A 343 16.37 -4.85 -8.82
CA CYS A 343 14.99 -4.43 -8.60
C CYS A 343 14.41 -4.65 -7.19
N TYR A 344 14.30 -5.90 -6.70
CA TYR A 344 13.65 -6.17 -5.40
C TYR A 344 14.42 -5.51 -4.26
N ALA A 345 15.75 -5.58 -4.30
CA ALA A 345 16.62 -5.11 -3.23
C ALA A 345 16.69 -3.57 -3.18
N SER A 346 16.75 -2.90 -4.35
CA SER A 346 16.63 -1.43 -4.41
C SER A 346 15.28 -0.97 -3.88
N ARG A 347 14.19 -1.53 -4.43
CA ARG A 347 12.81 -1.15 -4.08
C ARG A 347 12.51 -1.42 -2.60
N ALA A 348 12.96 -2.56 -2.07
CA ALA A 348 12.87 -2.85 -0.64
C ALA A 348 13.62 -1.82 0.21
N SER A 349 14.79 -1.35 -0.24
CA SER A 349 15.58 -0.37 0.49
C SER A 349 14.89 1.00 0.55
N PHE A 350 14.51 1.59 -0.59
CA PHE A 350 13.87 2.92 -0.56
C PHE A 350 12.42 2.90 -0.02
N MET A 351 11.69 1.79 -0.13
CA MET A 351 10.37 1.63 0.50
C MET A 351 10.40 1.42 2.01
N THR A 352 11.56 1.11 2.60
CA THR A 352 11.75 0.97 4.06
C THR A 352 12.70 2.00 4.65
N GLY A 353 13.43 2.75 3.81
CA GLY A 353 14.50 3.65 4.24
C GLY A 353 15.67 2.94 4.91
N MET A 354 15.88 1.64 4.65
CA MET A 354 16.91 0.81 5.28
C MET A 354 17.90 0.24 4.27
N TYR A 355 19.18 0.12 4.62
CA TYR A 355 20.20 -0.47 3.77
C TYR A 355 20.07 -2.00 3.66
N ALA A 356 20.70 -2.60 2.65
CA ALA A 356 20.78 -4.06 2.49
C ALA A 356 21.41 -4.75 3.72
N SER A 357 22.40 -4.10 4.34
CA SER A 357 23.02 -4.47 5.62
C SER A 357 22.01 -4.71 6.74
N LYS A 358 20.93 -3.92 6.75
CA LYS A 358 19.88 -3.99 7.77
C LYS A 358 18.74 -4.91 7.36
N THR A 359 18.35 -4.89 6.09
CA THR A 359 17.21 -5.66 5.57
C THR A 359 17.54 -7.11 5.24
N GLY A 360 18.81 -7.48 5.05
CA GLY A 360 19.23 -8.81 4.57
C GLY A 360 18.98 -9.07 3.08
N ILE A 361 18.49 -8.08 2.34
CA ILE A 361 17.99 -8.25 0.97
C ILE A 361 19.02 -7.72 -0.04
N TYR A 362 19.71 -8.66 -0.71
CA TYR A 362 20.69 -8.36 -1.77
C TYR A 362 20.36 -9.02 -3.12
N ASN A 363 19.21 -9.70 -3.20
CA ASN A 363 18.77 -10.48 -4.36
C ASN A 363 17.27 -10.23 -4.65
N ASN A 364 16.73 -10.80 -5.73
CA ASN A 364 15.34 -10.62 -6.15
C ASN A 364 14.29 -11.39 -5.31
N SER A 365 14.53 -11.54 -4.00
CA SER A 365 13.67 -12.29 -3.08
C SER A 365 13.89 -11.88 -1.62
N SER A 366 12.81 -11.86 -0.83
CA SER A 366 12.82 -11.65 0.61
C SER A 366 13.04 -12.92 1.45
N LYS A 367 13.37 -14.08 0.85
CA LYS A 367 13.62 -15.33 1.59
C LYS A 367 14.76 -15.27 2.60
N SER A 368 15.70 -14.32 2.41
CA SER A 368 16.83 -14.05 3.30
C SER A 368 16.66 -12.73 4.05
N ALA A 369 15.46 -12.13 4.02
CA ALA A 369 15.22 -10.88 4.70
C ALA A 369 15.39 -11.04 6.21
N HIS A 370 16.08 -10.07 6.81
CA HIS A 370 16.24 -9.98 8.24
C HIS A 370 14.95 -9.50 8.89
N ASP A 371 14.77 -9.90 10.15
CA ASP A 371 13.76 -9.44 11.10
C ASP A 371 13.43 -7.93 11.04
N ALA A 372 14.42 -7.08 10.78
CA ALA A 372 14.23 -5.63 10.65
C ALA A 372 13.34 -5.25 9.45
N TYR A 373 13.48 -5.92 8.31
CA TYR A 373 12.63 -5.70 7.13
C TYR A 373 11.18 -6.10 7.39
N HIS A 374 10.97 -7.21 8.10
CA HIS A 374 9.62 -7.67 8.45
C HIS A 374 8.90 -6.76 9.45
N ARG A 375 9.64 -6.03 10.28
CA ARG A 375 9.11 -4.99 11.18
C ARG A 375 9.09 -3.58 10.59
N ALA A 376 9.72 -3.36 9.43
CA ALA A 376 9.79 -2.04 8.82
C ALA A 376 8.43 -1.59 8.30
N LYS A 377 7.99 -0.39 8.70
CA LYS A 377 6.79 0.23 8.16
C LYS A 377 7.06 0.64 6.70
N GLN A 378 6.47 -0.09 5.77
CA GLN A 378 6.57 0.17 4.33
C GLN A 378 5.96 1.54 4.00
N MET A 379 6.61 2.33 3.14
CA MET A 379 6.18 3.68 2.75
C MET A 379 4.69 3.80 2.39
N PRO A 380 4.09 2.90 1.56
CA PRO A 380 2.66 2.97 1.25
C PRO A 380 1.77 2.82 2.48
N VAL A 381 2.10 1.86 3.37
CA VAL A 381 1.33 1.61 4.60
C VAL A 381 1.44 2.81 5.55
N TRP A 382 2.63 3.41 5.68
CA TRP A 382 2.82 4.59 6.51
C TRP A 382 2.02 5.81 6.01
N PHE A 383 1.92 6.01 4.69
CA PHE A 383 1.04 7.03 4.12
C PHE A 383 -0.44 6.73 4.44
N GLY A 384 -0.89 5.47 4.30
CA GLY A 384 -2.25 5.05 4.63
C GLY A 384 -2.61 5.28 6.11
N ASP A 385 -1.75 4.83 7.03
CA ASP A 385 -1.85 5.13 8.47
C ASP A 385 -1.89 6.64 8.78
N SER A 386 -1.27 7.46 7.92
CA SER A 386 -1.21 8.93 8.05
C SER A 386 -2.40 9.66 7.40
N GLY A 387 -3.43 8.93 6.97
CA GLY A 387 -4.66 9.48 6.39
C GLY A 387 -4.62 9.74 4.89
N TYR A 388 -3.61 9.24 4.17
CA TYR A 388 -3.56 9.37 2.71
C TYR A 388 -4.36 8.26 2.03
N ARG A 389 -5.02 8.57 0.90
CA ARG A 389 -5.57 7.55 -0.02
C ARG A 389 -4.41 6.91 -0.78
N THR A 390 -4.14 5.64 -0.53
CA THR A 390 -2.99 4.92 -1.10
C THR A 390 -3.39 4.12 -2.34
N MET A 391 -2.73 4.38 -3.47
CA MET A 391 -3.12 3.83 -4.77
C MET A 391 -1.88 3.38 -5.55
N CYS A 392 -1.90 2.19 -6.17
CA CYS A 392 -0.80 1.76 -7.04
C CYS A 392 -1.20 1.04 -8.33
N MET A 393 -0.35 1.14 -9.35
CA MET A 393 -0.36 0.22 -10.49
C MET A 393 1.06 -0.01 -11.03
N GLY A 394 1.31 -1.20 -11.59
CA GLY A 394 2.59 -1.56 -12.17
C GLY A 394 3.62 -2.10 -11.16
N LYS A 395 4.91 -1.83 -11.39
CA LYS A 395 6.06 -2.38 -10.66
C LYS A 395 6.51 -1.52 -9.48
N ILE A 396 5.68 -1.39 -8.44
CA ILE A 396 6.16 -0.69 -7.22
C ILE A 396 7.14 -1.57 -6.43
N TYR A 397 6.76 -2.83 -6.21
CA TYR A 397 7.64 -3.89 -5.71
C TYR A 397 7.91 -4.91 -6.82
N HIS A 398 9.04 -5.62 -6.77
CA HIS A 398 9.46 -6.53 -7.84
C HIS A 398 8.60 -7.80 -7.98
N ASN A 399 8.20 -8.43 -6.87
CA ASN A 399 7.33 -9.62 -6.88
C ASN A 399 5.90 -9.35 -6.40
N ASP A 400 5.71 -8.30 -5.58
CA ASP A 400 4.51 -8.01 -4.82
C ASP A 400 3.67 -6.88 -5.46
N HIS A 401 3.18 -7.09 -6.69
CA HIS A 401 2.21 -6.19 -7.30
C HIS A 401 0.92 -6.18 -6.47
N GLY A 402 0.67 -5.08 -5.75
CA GLY A 402 -0.61 -4.83 -5.09
C GLY A 402 -1.06 -5.93 -4.13
N LYS A 403 -0.35 -6.11 -3.02
CA LYS A 403 -0.98 -6.71 -1.83
C LYS A 403 -1.91 -5.66 -1.23
N LYS A 404 -3.17 -6.00 -0.94
CA LYS A 404 -4.12 -5.12 -0.22
C LYS A 404 -3.62 -4.71 1.18
N ALA A 405 -2.67 -5.45 1.74
CA ALA A 405 -1.95 -5.07 2.95
C ALA A 405 -1.10 -3.78 2.83
N TYR A 406 -0.88 -3.27 1.61
CA TYR A 406 -0.05 -2.08 1.34
C TYR A 406 -0.79 -0.92 0.67
N TRP A 407 -2.01 -1.15 0.14
CA TRP A 407 -2.70 -0.18 -0.72
C TRP A 407 -4.21 -0.30 -0.59
N ASP A 408 -4.90 0.84 -0.51
CA ASP A 408 -6.36 0.90 -0.57
C ASP A 408 -6.88 0.54 -1.96
N GLU A 409 -6.17 0.98 -3.01
CA GLU A 409 -6.52 0.73 -4.40
C GLU A 409 -5.34 0.20 -5.23
N ILE A 410 -5.62 -0.78 -6.06
CA ILE A 410 -4.65 -1.47 -6.90
C ILE A 410 -5.23 -1.53 -8.30
N GLY A 411 -4.53 -0.94 -9.27
CA GLY A 411 -4.91 -0.97 -10.68
C GLY A 411 -4.87 -2.37 -11.29
N PRO A 412 -5.48 -2.56 -12.47
CA PRO A 412 -5.60 -3.87 -13.11
C PRO A 412 -4.25 -4.60 -13.31
N LYS A 413 -4.29 -5.93 -13.30
CA LYS A 413 -3.11 -6.74 -13.65
C LYS A 413 -2.82 -6.61 -15.14
N THR A 414 -1.63 -6.12 -15.48
CA THR A 414 -1.11 -6.04 -16.85
C THR A 414 -0.28 -7.28 -17.20
N LEU A 415 0.22 -7.36 -18.45
CA LEU A 415 1.15 -8.42 -18.92
C LEU A 415 2.56 -8.32 -18.28
N ARG A 416 2.70 -7.70 -17.10
CA ARG A 416 3.99 -7.50 -16.41
C ARG A 416 5.01 -6.86 -17.36
N TRP A 417 6.09 -7.57 -17.74
CA TRP A 417 7.21 -6.99 -18.48
C TRP A 417 6.90 -6.76 -19.97
N GLY A 418 5.65 -6.95 -20.39
CA GLY A 418 5.16 -6.72 -21.75
C GLY A 418 5.20 -7.95 -22.66
N PRO A 419 4.78 -7.80 -23.92
CA PRO A 419 4.79 -8.91 -24.87
C PRO A 419 6.21 -9.41 -25.16
N GLU A 420 6.36 -10.73 -25.28
CA GLU A 420 7.60 -11.36 -25.75
C GLU A 420 7.82 -11.09 -27.26
N PRO A 421 9.07 -11.12 -27.74
CA PRO A 421 9.37 -11.08 -29.17
C PRO A 421 8.59 -12.15 -29.96
N PRO A 422 7.85 -11.81 -31.04
CA PRO A 422 7.01 -12.76 -31.78
C PRO A 422 7.75 -13.99 -32.33
N ASN A 423 9.05 -13.85 -32.61
CA ASN A 423 9.91 -14.91 -33.15
C ASN A 423 10.68 -15.69 -32.07
N GLY A 424 10.30 -15.53 -30.80
CA GLY A 424 10.98 -16.06 -29.62
C GLY A 424 12.23 -15.25 -29.25
N ARG A 425 12.74 -15.47 -28.02
CA ARG A 425 13.95 -14.80 -27.54
C ARG A 425 15.18 -15.24 -28.34
N GLN A 426 15.91 -14.26 -28.87
CA GLN A 426 17.03 -14.41 -29.79
C GLN A 426 18.09 -15.42 -29.31
N PHE A 427 18.62 -15.25 -28.09
CA PHE A 427 19.69 -16.12 -27.59
C PHE A 427 19.23 -17.55 -27.33
N ALA A 428 18.03 -17.75 -26.76
CA ALA A 428 17.47 -19.09 -26.57
C ALA A 428 17.27 -19.83 -27.91
N LYS A 429 16.98 -19.10 -28.98
CA LYS A 429 16.85 -19.62 -30.35
C LYS A 429 18.19 -19.98 -31.00
N ARG A 430 19.26 -19.22 -30.74
CA ARG A 430 20.59 -19.43 -31.34
C ARG A 430 21.47 -20.40 -30.56
N PHE A 431 21.48 -20.29 -29.24
CA PHE A 431 22.38 -21.02 -28.34
C PHE A 431 21.68 -22.14 -27.55
N GLY A 432 20.38 -22.34 -27.79
CA GLY A 432 19.56 -23.38 -27.16
C GLY A 432 18.85 -22.90 -25.89
N LYS A 433 17.88 -23.71 -25.43
CA LYS A 433 16.97 -23.39 -24.30
C LYS A 433 17.66 -23.08 -22.96
N ASP A 434 18.91 -23.49 -22.79
CA ASP A 434 19.70 -23.29 -21.57
C ASP A 434 20.38 -21.90 -21.56
N ALA A 435 20.49 -21.24 -22.72
CA ALA A 435 20.76 -19.82 -22.84
C ALA A 435 19.48 -19.01 -22.56
N GLN A 436 19.02 -19.05 -21.30
CA GLN A 436 17.85 -18.32 -20.80
C GLN A 436 18.11 -16.83 -20.63
N ASP A 437 18.57 -16.20 -21.70
CA ASP A 437 18.97 -14.81 -21.69
C ASP A 437 17.74 -13.87 -21.80
N SER A 438 17.84 -12.71 -21.17
CA SER A 438 16.84 -11.65 -21.22
C SER A 438 17.13 -10.58 -22.27
N LEU A 439 18.33 -10.51 -22.84
CA LEU A 439 18.74 -9.59 -23.92
C LEU A 439 18.10 -10.00 -25.25
N ALA A 440 16.78 -9.86 -25.28
CA ALA A 440 15.89 -10.14 -26.39
C ALA A 440 15.06 -8.88 -26.65
N TRP A 441 14.80 -8.56 -27.92
CA TRP A 441 14.16 -7.32 -28.33
C TRP A 441 13.14 -7.54 -29.46
N ALA A 442 12.17 -6.63 -29.61
CA ALA A 442 11.31 -6.58 -30.79
C ALA A 442 10.62 -5.22 -30.95
N ALA A 443 10.59 -4.74 -32.19
CA ALA A 443 9.59 -3.77 -32.64
C ALA A 443 8.25 -4.49 -32.79
N LEU A 444 7.27 -4.12 -31.98
CA LEU A 444 5.95 -4.75 -31.94
C LEU A 444 4.95 -3.98 -32.82
N ASP A 445 4.28 -4.68 -33.74
CA ASP A 445 3.17 -4.13 -34.50
C ASP A 445 1.89 -4.22 -33.65
N ILE A 446 1.70 -3.23 -32.77
CA ILE A 446 0.61 -3.17 -31.79
C ILE A 446 0.04 -1.76 -31.67
N GLU A 447 -1.28 -1.69 -31.44
CA GLU A 447 -2.02 -0.46 -31.22
C GLU A 447 -1.63 0.24 -29.90
N VAL A 448 -2.13 1.46 -29.70
CA VAL A 448 -1.94 2.23 -28.46
C VAL A 448 -2.75 1.60 -27.33
N GLY A 449 -2.14 1.46 -26.15
CA GLY A 449 -2.72 0.73 -25.00
C GLY A 449 -2.38 -0.75 -25.00
N GLY A 450 -1.69 -1.26 -26.03
CA GLY A 450 -1.20 -2.63 -26.09
C GLY A 450 -0.05 -2.93 -25.12
N MET A 451 0.65 -1.90 -24.62
CA MET A 451 1.73 -2.06 -23.65
C MET A 451 1.25 -1.92 -22.19
N PRO A 452 1.81 -2.70 -21.24
CA PRO A 452 1.58 -2.50 -19.80
C PRO A 452 1.80 -1.07 -19.33
N ASP A 453 2.82 -0.40 -19.85
CA ASP A 453 3.21 0.97 -19.48
C ASP A 453 2.16 2.01 -19.93
N GLU A 454 1.59 1.83 -21.11
CA GLU A 454 0.46 2.66 -21.60
C GLU A 454 -0.79 2.44 -20.74
N GLN A 455 -1.01 1.21 -20.25
CA GLN A 455 -2.11 0.89 -19.33
C GLN A 455 -1.90 1.49 -17.92
N ILE A 456 -0.66 1.52 -17.43
CA ILE A 456 -0.28 2.19 -16.17
C ILE A 456 -0.51 3.71 -16.29
N ALA A 457 -0.09 4.32 -17.41
CA ALA A 457 -0.31 5.74 -17.66
C ALA A 457 -1.81 6.07 -17.74
N ALA A 458 -2.59 5.30 -18.49
CA ALA A 458 -4.04 5.48 -18.61
C ALA A 458 -4.76 5.39 -17.25
N TRP A 459 -4.37 4.45 -16.39
CA TRP A 459 -4.95 4.33 -15.04
C TRP A 459 -4.50 5.45 -14.09
N GLY A 460 -3.24 5.90 -14.19
CA GLY A 460 -2.78 7.09 -13.47
C GLY A 460 -3.58 8.34 -13.85
N ILE A 461 -3.90 8.47 -15.14
CA ILE A 461 -4.77 9.54 -15.67
C ILE A 461 -6.19 9.40 -15.11
N GLU A 462 -6.76 8.19 -15.11
CA GLU A 462 -8.07 7.89 -14.52
C GLU A 462 -8.13 8.29 -13.03
N LYS A 463 -7.10 8.01 -12.23
CA LYS A 463 -7.06 8.43 -10.81
C LYS A 463 -6.99 9.95 -10.68
N LEU A 464 -6.21 10.63 -11.53
CA LEU A 464 -6.11 12.10 -11.55
C LEU A 464 -7.35 12.80 -12.13
N ASP A 465 -8.33 12.05 -12.63
CA ASP A 465 -9.68 12.52 -13.01
C ASP A 465 -10.71 12.38 -11.87
N GLN A 466 -10.37 11.74 -10.76
CA GLN A 466 -11.27 11.56 -9.61
C GLN A 466 -11.13 12.70 -8.59
N GLU A 467 -12.18 12.93 -7.82
CA GLU A 467 -12.16 13.82 -6.65
C GLU A 467 -11.81 13.01 -5.37
N TYR A 468 -11.02 13.61 -4.49
CA TYR A 468 -10.58 13.02 -3.22
C TYR A 468 -10.70 14.02 -2.08
N ASP A 469 -11.40 13.62 -1.00
CA ASP A 469 -11.57 14.44 0.21
C ASP A 469 -10.32 14.44 1.12
N GLN A 470 -9.45 13.44 0.95
CA GLN A 470 -8.20 13.25 1.68
C GLN A 470 -7.02 13.28 0.69
N PRO A 471 -5.79 13.67 1.11
CA PRO A 471 -4.65 13.69 0.22
C PRO A 471 -4.31 12.27 -0.29
N PHE A 472 -3.74 12.14 -1.49
CA PHE A 472 -3.40 10.84 -2.08
C PHE A 472 -1.91 10.56 -2.14
N PHE A 473 -1.54 9.28 -2.02
CA PHE A 473 -0.25 8.72 -2.38
C PHE A 473 -0.46 7.78 -3.59
N LEU A 474 -0.30 8.33 -4.80
CA LEU A 474 -0.51 7.64 -6.07
C LEU A 474 0.84 7.14 -6.59
N SER A 475 0.98 5.83 -6.77
CA SER A 475 2.24 5.18 -7.09
C SER A 475 2.17 4.44 -8.44
N LEU A 476 2.99 4.86 -9.41
CA LEU A 476 3.00 4.32 -10.77
C LEU A 476 4.36 3.70 -11.09
N GLY A 477 4.38 2.40 -11.35
CA GLY A 477 5.61 1.64 -11.58
C GLY A 477 5.73 1.15 -13.01
N PHE A 478 6.52 1.85 -13.82
CA PHE A 478 6.78 1.52 -15.21
C PHE A 478 7.82 0.40 -15.34
N TYR A 479 7.65 -0.45 -16.35
CA TYR A 479 8.43 -1.65 -16.59
C TYR A 479 9.56 -1.46 -17.58
N LYS A 480 9.37 -0.68 -18.64
CA LYS A 480 10.44 -0.44 -19.61
C LYS A 480 11.47 0.52 -19.00
N PRO A 481 12.76 0.44 -19.40
CA PRO A 481 13.33 -0.44 -20.42
C PRO A 481 13.70 -1.87 -20.00
N HIS A 482 13.23 -2.39 -18.85
CA HIS A 482 13.50 -3.78 -18.42
C HIS A 482 13.21 -4.81 -19.50
N THR A 483 14.14 -5.75 -19.62
CA THR A 483 14.10 -6.88 -20.57
C THR A 483 12.82 -7.77 -20.48
N PRO A 484 12.30 -8.29 -21.61
CA PRO A 484 12.79 -8.10 -22.98
C PRO A 484 12.54 -6.67 -23.48
N MET A 485 13.45 -6.13 -24.28
CA MET A 485 13.39 -4.75 -24.81
C MET A 485 12.41 -4.70 -25.98
N THR A 486 11.13 -4.80 -25.65
CA THR A 486 10.00 -4.78 -26.58
C THR A 486 9.23 -3.47 -26.45
N ALA A 487 8.99 -2.80 -27.56
CA ALA A 487 8.21 -1.58 -27.63
C ALA A 487 7.43 -1.54 -28.96
N PRO A 488 6.33 -0.77 -29.04
CA PRO A 488 5.61 -0.56 -30.29
C PRO A 488 6.53 -0.01 -31.39
N LYS A 489 6.36 -0.48 -32.63
CA LYS A 489 7.20 -0.10 -33.78
C LYS A 489 7.31 1.41 -33.99
N ARG A 490 6.24 2.18 -33.68
CA ARG A 490 6.22 3.66 -33.66
C ARG A 490 7.31 4.33 -32.81
N TYR A 491 7.91 3.63 -31.84
CA TYR A 491 9.04 4.14 -31.05
C TYR A 491 10.39 3.70 -31.61
N PHE A 492 10.48 2.53 -32.25
CA PHE A 492 11.68 2.14 -33.00
C PHE A 492 11.92 3.07 -34.20
N ASP A 493 10.85 3.44 -34.90
CA ASP A 493 10.90 4.26 -36.12
C ASP A 493 11.30 5.73 -35.86
N GLN A 494 11.45 6.15 -34.60
CA GLN A 494 11.97 7.47 -34.21
C GLN A 494 13.50 7.58 -34.29
N PHE A 495 14.19 6.45 -34.44
CA PHE A 495 15.65 6.38 -34.44
C PHE A 495 16.17 5.70 -35.70
N ASP A 496 17.10 6.34 -36.40
CA ASP A 496 17.94 5.63 -37.38
C ASP A 496 18.93 4.75 -36.62
N ARG A 497 18.61 3.45 -36.57
CA ARG A 497 19.43 2.42 -35.93
C ARG A 497 20.90 2.52 -36.29
N ASP A 498 21.22 2.81 -37.55
CA ASP A 498 22.57 2.72 -38.08
C ASP A 498 23.40 3.98 -37.80
N SER A 499 22.75 5.11 -37.45
CA SER A 499 23.41 6.32 -36.95
C SER A 499 23.61 6.37 -35.43
N LEU A 500 22.87 5.56 -34.64
CA LEU A 500 22.92 5.61 -33.17
C LEU A 500 24.33 5.50 -32.58
N THR A 501 24.59 6.32 -31.56
CA THR A 501 25.80 6.33 -30.74
C THR A 501 25.83 5.09 -29.86
N LEU A 502 26.85 4.26 -30.05
CA LEU A 502 27.10 3.10 -29.18
C LEU A 502 27.87 3.53 -27.92
N PRO A 503 27.67 2.86 -26.78
CA PRO A 503 28.40 3.19 -25.57
C PRO A 503 29.91 3.01 -25.74
N LYS A 504 30.70 3.88 -25.10
CA LYS A 504 32.16 3.80 -25.10
C LYS A 504 32.60 2.59 -24.30
N VAL A 505 33.48 1.76 -24.85
CA VAL A 505 34.01 0.57 -24.17
C VAL A 505 35.52 0.50 -24.31
N LEU A 506 36.19 0.31 -23.18
CA LEU A 506 37.60 -0.04 -23.16
C LEU A 506 37.72 -1.57 -23.35
N LYS A 507 38.58 -2.02 -24.26
CA LYS A 507 38.70 -3.46 -24.57
C LYS A 507 39.18 -4.28 -23.36
N ASN A 508 40.01 -3.66 -22.53
CA ASN A 508 40.68 -4.24 -21.37
C ASN A 508 40.22 -3.62 -20.03
N ASP A 509 38.98 -3.11 -19.98
CA ASP A 509 38.28 -2.49 -18.83
C ASP A 509 38.12 -3.39 -17.58
N LEU A 510 38.65 -4.62 -17.64
CA LEU A 510 38.65 -5.59 -16.55
C LEU A 510 40.06 -5.92 -16.06
N ASP A 511 41.13 -5.39 -16.68
CA ASP A 511 42.52 -5.75 -16.36
C ASP A 511 43.02 -5.23 -15.01
N ASP A 512 42.44 -4.16 -14.50
CA ASP A 512 42.73 -3.54 -13.19
C ASP A 512 41.61 -3.74 -12.15
N VAL A 513 40.50 -4.39 -12.54
CA VAL A 513 39.42 -4.84 -11.65
C VAL A 513 39.91 -6.07 -10.85
N PRO A 514 39.70 -6.14 -9.52
CA PRO A 514 40.02 -7.33 -8.72
C PRO A 514 39.32 -8.61 -9.20
N GLU A 515 39.94 -9.76 -8.95
CA GLU A 515 39.47 -11.06 -9.48
C GLU A 515 38.02 -11.39 -9.07
N ILE A 516 37.58 -11.00 -7.87
CA ILE A 516 36.18 -11.15 -7.45
C ILE A 516 35.20 -10.37 -8.34
N GLY A 517 35.53 -9.12 -8.71
CA GLY A 517 34.76 -8.29 -9.62
C GLY A 517 34.78 -8.84 -11.05
N ARG A 518 35.97 -9.19 -11.57
CA ARG A 518 36.17 -9.84 -12.88
C ARG A 518 35.30 -11.07 -13.02
N ARG A 519 35.30 -11.96 -12.02
CA ARG A 519 34.50 -13.19 -12.02
C ARG A 519 33.00 -12.93 -12.00
N TRP A 520 32.51 -11.83 -11.45
CA TRP A 520 31.07 -11.53 -11.53
C TRP A 520 30.59 -11.21 -12.95
N VAL A 521 31.48 -10.75 -13.83
CA VAL A 521 31.23 -10.60 -15.28
C VAL A 521 31.49 -11.92 -16.02
N LEU A 522 32.60 -12.60 -15.72
CA LEU A 522 33.11 -13.74 -16.51
C LEU A 522 32.52 -15.12 -16.13
N ASP A 523 32.30 -15.44 -14.85
CA ASP A 523 31.89 -16.79 -14.40
C ASP A 523 30.39 -17.08 -14.57
N ARG A 524 29.61 -16.15 -15.15
CA ARG A 524 28.17 -16.31 -15.33
C ARG A 524 27.83 -17.25 -16.50
N SER A 525 28.08 -18.55 -16.30
CA SER A 525 27.75 -19.67 -17.19
C SER A 525 26.29 -19.79 -17.68
N LYS A 526 25.40 -18.84 -17.32
CA LYS A 526 23.96 -18.80 -17.67
C LYS A 526 23.40 -17.39 -17.93
N LEU A 527 24.20 -16.33 -17.87
CA LEU A 527 23.76 -14.95 -18.12
C LEU A 527 24.80 -14.31 -19.02
N ILE A 528 24.48 -14.14 -20.29
CA ILE A 528 25.53 -14.07 -21.29
C ILE A 528 26.13 -12.66 -21.34
N ALA A 529 27.47 -12.62 -21.30
CA ALA A 529 28.27 -11.40 -21.32
C ALA A 529 28.36 -10.79 -22.73
N GLU A 530 29.01 -9.63 -22.84
CA GLU A 530 29.31 -8.93 -24.10
C GLU A 530 29.82 -9.86 -25.22
N GLU A 531 30.55 -10.92 -24.87
CA GLU A 531 31.12 -11.86 -25.82
C GLU A 531 30.06 -12.60 -26.66
N ALA A 532 28.90 -13.03 -26.13
CA ALA A 532 27.88 -13.64 -27.01
C ALA A 532 26.84 -12.66 -27.57
N VAL A 533 26.84 -11.40 -27.14
CA VAL A 533 26.28 -10.31 -27.97
C VAL A 533 27.08 -10.24 -29.27
N LYS A 534 28.43 -10.25 -29.20
CA LYS A 534 29.30 -10.32 -30.39
C LYS A 534 29.10 -11.62 -31.19
N GLN A 535 29.01 -12.79 -30.54
CA GLN A 535 28.80 -14.07 -31.23
C GLN A 535 27.38 -14.26 -31.81
N TYR A 536 26.39 -13.44 -31.42
CA TYR A 536 25.06 -13.50 -32.01
C TYR A 536 25.03 -12.93 -33.42
N SER A 537 25.41 -11.66 -33.57
CA SER A 537 25.72 -11.03 -34.86
C SER A 537 26.55 -9.75 -34.64
N PRO A 538 27.32 -9.29 -35.63
CA PRO A 538 28.03 -8.00 -35.55
C PRO A 538 27.10 -6.79 -35.32
N SER A 539 25.82 -6.90 -35.69
CA SER A 539 24.80 -5.86 -35.50
C SER A 539 24.10 -5.91 -34.13
N TYR A 540 24.19 -7.02 -33.38
CA TYR A 540 23.26 -7.26 -32.27
C TYR A 540 23.37 -6.23 -31.13
N ARG A 541 24.58 -5.75 -30.83
CA ARG A 541 24.79 -4.67 -29.86
C ARG A 541 24.02 -3.40 -30.25
N ARG A 542 24.06 -3.02 -31.53
CA ARG A 542 23.35 -1.87 -32.09
C ARG A 542 21.84 -2.07 -32.10
N GLU A 543 21.37 -3.29 -32.35
CA GLU A 543 19.95 -3.64 -32.25
C GLU A 543 19.41 -3.55 -30.81
N LEU A 544 20.18 -4.01 -29.81
CA LEU A 544 19.84 -3.86 -28.39
C LEU A 544 19.83 -2.39 -27.96
N VAL A 545 20.81 -1.60 -28.39
CA VAL A 545 20.87 -0.14 -28.18
C VAL A 545 19.63 0.55 -28.76
N HIS A 546 19.27 0.25 -30.00
CA HIS A 546 18.05 0.78 -30.65
C HIS A 546 16.77 0.40 -29.89
N ALA A 547 16.68 -0.85 -29.42
CA ALA A 547 15.56 -1.31 -28.61
C ALA A 547 15.49 -0.62 -27.24
N TYR A 548 16.64 -0.32 -26.61
CA TYR A 548 16.69 0.44 -25.37
C TYR A 548 16.16 1.87 -25.57
N HIS A 549 16.65 2.59 -26.59
CA HIS A 549 16.14 3.92 -26.96
C HIS A 549 14.62 3.91 -27.24
N ALA A 550 14.12 2.93 -28.01
CA ALA A 550 12.69 2.79 -28.28
C ALA A 550 11.85 2.51 -27.01
N CYS A 551 12.40 1.73 -26.07
CA CYS A 551 11.78 1.50 -24.77
C CYS A 551 11.79 2.75 -23.87
N VAL A 552 12.87 3.55 -23.89
CA VAL A 552 12.98 4.81 -23.14
C VAL A 552 11.99 5.85 -23.69
N ALA A 553 11.88 6.00 -25.01
CA ALA A 553 10.92 6.91 -25.65
C ALA A 553 9.44 6.56 -25.35
N LEU A 554 9.11 5.25 -25.24
CA LEU A 554 7.81 4.80 -24.78
C LEU A 554 7.51 5.27 -23.34
N ILE A 555 8.49 5.19 -22.44
CA ILE A 555 8.32 5.61 -21.05
C ILE A 555 8.24 7.12 -20.91
N ASP A 556 9.03 7.87 -21.69
CA ASP A 556 8.95 9.33 -21.74
C ASP A 556 7.53 9.81 -22.10
N ASP A 557 6.91 9.24 -23.15
CA ASP A 557 5.54 9.63 -23.49
C ASP A 557 4.53 9.17 -22.43
N CYS A 558 4.62 7.93 -21.92
CA CYS A 558 3.72 7.44 -20.88
C CYS A 558 3.74 8.32 -19.62
N ILE A 559 4.94 8.68 -19.14
CA ILE A 559 5.11 9.60 -18.01
C ILE A 559 4.64 11.00 -18.39
N GLY A 560 4.97 11.47 -19.59
CA GLY A 560 4.53 12.76 -20.12
C GLY A 560 3.02 12.92 -20.13
N GLN A 561 2.27 11.87 -20.49
CA GLN A 561 0.81 11.88 -20.44
C GLN A 561 0.28 12.03 -19.00
N VAL A 562 0.84 11.29 -18.03
CA VAL A 562 0.45 11.41 -16.60
C VAL A 562 0.80 12.78 -16.04
N LEU A 563 2.01 13.30 -16.30
CA LEU A 563 2.42 14.62 -15.82
C LEU A 563 1.55 15.73 -16.44
N ARG A 564 1.28 15.67 -17.75
CA ARG A 564 0.33 16.59 -18.40
C ARG A 564 -1.06 16.51 -17.78
N LYS A 565 -1.53 15.33 -17.38
CA LYS A 565 -2.82 15.20 -16.69
C LYS A 565 -2.79 15.84 -15.30
N LEU A 566 -1.74 15.60 -14.51
CA LEU A 566 -1.57 16.22 -13.20
C LEU A 566 -1.54 17.75 -13.31
N ASP A 567 -0.74 18.28 -14.24
CA ASP A 567 -0.60 19.72 -14.52
C ASP A 567 -1.94 20.38 -14.94
N ASN A 568 -2.90 19.60 -15.46
CA ASN A 568 -4.25 20.05 -15.85
C ASN A 568 -5.37 19.57 -14.91
N SER A 569 -5.02 19.10 -13.70
CA SER A 569 -5.97 18.64 -12.68
C SER A 569 -6.13 19.65 -11.54
N PRO A 570 -7.19 19.55 -10.71
CA PRO A 570 -7.32 20.34 -9.48
C PRO A 570 -6.19 20.13 -8.45
N TYR A 571 -5.28 19.18 -8.70
CA TYR A 571 -4.17 18.81 -7.82
C TYR A 571 -2.83 19.41 -8.22
N ALA A 572 -2.72 20.08 -9.38
CA ALA A 572 -1.46 20.59 -9.92
C ALA A 572 -0.62 21.36 -8.90
N ASP A 573 -1.25 22.31 -8.21
CA ASP A 573 -0.63 23.22 -7.23
C ASP A 573 -0.51 22.64 -5.81
N ASN A 574 -0.85 21.35 -5.60
CA ASN A 574 -0.77 20.68 -4.29
C ASN A 574 -0.26 19.23 -4.42
N THR A 575 0.60 18.93 -5.40
CA THR A 575 1.18 17.59 -5.56
C THR A 575 2.69 17.62 -5.63
N ILE A 576 3.34 16.98 -4.66
CA ILE A 576 4.74 16.56 -4.78
C ILE A 576 4.82 15.47 -5.84
N VAL A 577 5.76 15.60 -6.77
CA VAL A 577 6.08 14.54 -7.74
C VAL A 577 7.49 14.06 -7.47
N VAL A 578 7.65 12.78 -7.17
CA VAL A 578 8.95 12.11 -7.11
C VAL A 578 9.02 11.11 -8.25
N LEU A 579 9.99 11.29 -9.15
CA LEU A 579 10.27 10.37 -10.24
C LEU A 579 11.66 9.79 -10.04
N CYS A 580 11.78 8.47 -9.94
CA CYS A 580 13.08 7.80 -9.92
C CYS A 580 13.16 6.53 -10.78
N SER A 581 14.37 6.12 -11.15
CA SER A 581 14.62 4.72 -11.52
C SER A 581 14.94 3.90 -10.26
N ASP A 582 14.76 2.57 -10.28
CA ASP A 582 15.22 1.73 -9.18
C ASP A 582 16.74 1.49 -9.21
N HIS A 583 17.37 1.52 -10.38
CA HIS A 583 18.83 1.51 -10.58
C HIS A 583 19.17 1.72 -12.07
N GLY A 584 20.46 1.94 -12.37
CA GLY A 584 20.96 2.04 -13.73
C GLY A 584 21.03 0.71 -14.49
N TRP A 585 21.67 0.75 -15.67
CA TRP A 585 21.72 -0.35 -16.62
C TRP A 585 22.90 -0.23 -17.62
N HIS A 586 23.73 -1.27 -17.69
CA HIS A 586 24.82 -1.46 -18.64
C HIS A 586 24.33 -1.95 -20.03
N LEU A 587 24.92 -1.36 -21.06
CA LEU A 587 24.73 -1.66 -22.49
C LEU A 587 26.06 -2.08 -23.18
N GLY A 588 27.01 -2.58 -22.38
CA GLY A 588 28.24 -3.25 -22.83
C GLY A 588 29.53 -2.73 -22.18
N GLU A 589 29.45 -1.72 -21.31
CA GLU A 589 30.52 -1.14 -20.50
C GLU A 589 31.06 -2.18 -19.51
N LYS A 590 32.37 -2.15 -19.20
CA LYS A 590 33.04 -3.21 -18.41
C LYS A 590 32.79 -4.64 -18.92
N ASN A 591 32.58 -4.80 -20.23
CA ASN A 591 32.17 -6.04 -20.90
C ASN A 591 30.87 -6.68 -20.33
N HIS A 592 30.07 -5.90 -19.61
CA HIS A 592 28.88 -6.35 -18.90
C HIS A 592 27.61 -5.79 -19.56
N TRP A 593 26.50 -6.49 -19.33
CA TRP A 593 25.17 -6.06 -19.74
C TRP A 593 24.22 -6.25 -18.55
N ARG A 594 23.18 -5.42 -18.48
CA ARG A 594 22.19 -5.40 -17.41
C ARG A 594 22.67 -4.65 -16.18
N LYS A 595 22.71 -5.28 -15.02
CA LYS A 595 22.72 -4.63 -13.70
C LYS A 595 23.44 -5.49 -12.67
N TRP A 596 23.29 -5.15 -11.39
CA TRP A 596 23.78 -5.88 -10.22
C TRP A 596 25.31 -5.94 -10.15
N MET A 597 25.92 -4.76 -10.36
CA MET A 597 27.34 -4.47 -10.23
C MET A 597 27.57 -3.21 -9.38
N PRO A 598 28.77 -2.99 -8.82
CA PRO A 598 29.09 -1.83 -7.97
C PRO A 598 29.45 -0.54 -8.75
N TRP A 599 29.52 -0.59 -10.08
CA TRP A 599 29.98 0.53 -10.93
C TRP A 599 28.91 1.59 -11.20
N GLU A 600 29.33 2.76 -11.67
CA GLU A 600 28.48 3.94 -11.93
C GLU A 600 27.22 3.58 -12.73
N GLU A 601 27.40 3.01 -13.94
CA GLU A 601 26.36 2.56 -14.87
C GLU A 601 25.25 1.71 -14.23
N SER A 602 25.61 0.88 -13.24
CA SER A 602 24.65 0.01 -12.56
C SER A 602 24.02 0.65 -11.32
N THR A 603 24.66 1.66 -10.71
CA THR A 603 24.24 2.21 -9.41
C THR A 603 23.58 3.57 -9.49
N ARG A 604 23.99 4.41 -10.46
CA ARG A 604 23.41 5.73 -10.76
C ARG A 604 21.94 5.55 -11.15
N SER A 605 21.09 6.45 -10.72
CA SER A 605 19.66 6.44 -10.98
C SER A 605 19.18 7.85 -11.34
N LEU A 606 18.15 7.92 -12.19
CA LEU A 606 17.37 9.14 -12.34
C LEU A 606 16.65 9.45 -11.02
N LEU A 607 16.72 10.71 -10.58
CA LEU A 607 15.89 11.24 -9.50
C LEU A 607 15.52 12.70 -9.82
N ILE A 608 14.23 12.95 -10.03
CA ILE A 608 13.67 14.29 -10.22
C ILE A 608 12.57 14.50 -9.17
N VAL A 609 12.59 15.64 -8.49
CA VAL A 609 11.61 15.98 -7.45
C VAL A 609 11.01 17.36 -7.71
N ARG A 610 9.68 17.41 -7.84
CA ARG A 610 8.87 18.64 -7.90
C ARG A 610 8.10 18.79 -6.59
N THR A 611 8.18 19.97 -5.96
CA THR A 611 7.34 20.34 -4.81
C THR A 611 6.30 21.38 -5.25
N PRO A 612 5.16 21.51 -4.56
CA PRO A 612 4.15 22.54 -4.87
C PRO A 612 4.75 23.95 -4.96
N ASP A 613 5.55 24.33 -3.96
CA ASP A 613 6.18 25.64 -3.87
C ASP A 613 7.25 25.90 -4.95
N SER A 614 7.66 24.86 -5.68
CA SER A 614 8.58 24.93 -6.82
C SER A 614 9.92 25.66 -6.55
N VAL A 615 10.34 25.72 -5.29
CA VAL A 615 11.65 26.24 -4.91
C VAL A 615 12.71 25.35 -5.56
N GLY A 616 13.58 25.96 -6.37
CA GLY A 616 14.62 25.25 -7.11
C GLY A 616 14.21 24.67 -8.47
N SER A 617 12.99 24.90 -8.97
CA SER A 617 12.57 24.40 -10.29
C SER A 617 13.51 24.83 -11.42
N GLY A 618 14.01 23.86 -12.18
CA GLY A 618 14.98 24.04 -13.26
C GLY A 618 16.45 23.89 -12.82
N ASN A 619 16.73 23.75 -11.52
CA ASN A 619 18.08 23.58 -11.01
C ASN A 619 18.52 22.11 -10.99
N VAL A 620 19.84 21.90 -11.07
CA VAL A 620 20.46 20.58 -10.95
C VAL A 620 21.27 20.49 -9.67
N CYS A 621 20.88 19.60 -8.76
CA CYS A 621 21.62 19.25 -7.56
C CYS A 621 22.74 18.24 -7.90
N GLN A 622 24.00 18.64 -7.68
CA GLN A 622 25.19 17.83 -7.93
C GLN A 622 25.57 16.90 -6.76
N ARG A 623 24.96 17.09 -5.59
CA ARG A 623 25.29 16.35 -4.36
C ARG A 623 24.93 14.89 -4.47
N THR A 624 25.80 14.01 -3.99
CA THR A 624 25.50 12.57 -4.01
C THR A 624 24.43 12.18 -3.00
N VAL A 625 23.27 11.70 -3.47
CA VAL A 625 22.15 11.25 -2.62
C VAL A 625 21.81 9.78 -2.85
N GLY A 626 21.21 9.11 -1.86
CA GLY A 626 20.70 7.75 -2.01
C GLY A 626 19.20 7.71 -2.24
N LEU A 627 18.67 6.74 -3.00
CA LEU A 627 17.20 6.54 -3.09
C LEU A 627 16.57 6.24 -1.71
N ILE A 628 17.34 5.69 -0.77
CA ILE A 628 16.98 5.52 0.66
C ILE A 628 16.55 6.83 1.36
N ASP A 629 17.01 7.98 0.84
CA ASP A 629 16.73 9.31 1.38
C ASP A 629 15.33 9.83 0.95
N ILE A 630 14.69 9.19 -0.03
CA ILE A 630 13.33 9.56 -0.49
C ILE A 630 12.29 9.47 0.63
N TYR A 631 12.32 8.39 1.43
CA TYR A 631 11.32 8.16 2.47
C TYR A 631 11.36 9.23 3.58
N PRO A 632 12.51 9.53 4.25
CA PRO A 632 12.56 10.62 5.21
C PRO A 632 12.28 11.99 4.56
N THR A 633 12.64 12.20 3.29
CA THR A 633 12.28 13.45 2.58
C THR A 633 10.78 13.60 2.40
N LEU A 634 10.07 12.54 1.98
CA LEU A 634 8.61 12.55 1.86
C LEU A 634 7.91 12.73 3.21
N ALA A 635 8.48 12.21 4.31
CA ALA A 635 8.00 12.47 5.66
C ALA A 635 8.07 13.96 6.04
N GLU A 636 9.22 14.60 5.83
CA GLU A 636 9.39 16.04 6.07
C GLU A 636 8.49 16.88 5.15
N LEU A 637 8.45 16.56 3.86
CA LEU A 637 7.67 17.28 2.84
C LEU A 637 6.15 17.23 3.06
N CYS A 638 5.64 16.17 3.69
CA CYS A 638 4.21 16.02 3.98
C CYS A 638 3.84 16.47 5.40
N GLU A 639 4.79 17.01 6.17
CA GLU A 639 4.65 17.38 7.58
C GLU A 639 4.20 16.19 8.46
N LEU A 640 4.73 14.99 8.17
CA LEU A 640 4.39 13.75 8.86
C LEU A 640 5.56 13.24 9.72
N PRO A 641 5.30 12.67 10.91
CA PRO A 641 6.36 12.06 11.72
C PRO A 641 6.96 10.85 10.99
N PRO A 642 8.28 10.82 10.76
CA PRO A 642 8.92 9.68 10.10
C PRO A 642 8.79 8.42 10.96
N PRO A 643 8.61 7.24 10.35
CA PRO A 643 8.56 5.98 11.08
C PRO A 643 9.92 5.65 11.71
N GLY A 644 9.90 4.86 12.78
CA GLY A 644 11.13 4.40 13.43
C GLY A 644 11.97 3.49 12.53
N GLY A 645 13.29 3.66 12.60
CA GLY A 645 14.27 2.75 11.98
C GLY A 645 14.78 3.15 10.58
N LEU A 646 14.37 4.30 10.04
CA LEU A 646 14.98 4.86 8.83
C LEU A 646 16.50 5.09 9.03
N GLN A 647 17.27 4.78 8.00
CA GLN A 647 18.72 5.01 7.92
C GLN A 647 19.09 6.09 6.88
N GLY A 648 18.20 6.43 5.95
CA GLY A 648 18.35 7.60 5.07
C GLY A 648 18.22 8.93 5.83
N LEU A 649 18.53 10.03 5.17
CA LEU A 649 18.32 11.40 5.66
C LEU A 649 17.44 12.17 4.69
N SER A 650 16.63 13.12 5.19
CA SER A 650 15.89 14.00 4.29
C SER A 650 16.84 14.89 3.49
N PHE A 651 16.60 14.98 2.18
CA PHE A 651 17.25 15.94 1.28
C PHE A 651 16.42 17.21 1.04
N ARG A 652 15.37 17.50 1.84
CA ARG A 652 14.54 18.73 1.68
C ARG A 652 15.39 19.99 1.50
N ARG A 653 16.45 20.15 2.31
CA ARG A 653 17.41 21.26 2.22
C ARG A 653 18.06 21.44 0.84
N LEU A 654 18.19 20.37 0.06
CA LEU A 654 18.74 20.37 -1.30
C LEU A 654 17.69 20.66 -2.39
N LEU A 655 16.39 20.56 -2.06
CA LEU A 655 15.33 21.07 -2.92
C LEU A 655 15.32 22.60 -2.88
N ASP A 656 15.41 23.16 -1.67
CA ASP A 656 15.45 24.62 -1.46
C ASP A 656 16.78 25.25 -1.89
N ASN A 657 17.90 24.54 -1.69
CA ASN A 657 19.24 24.98 -2.07
C ASN A 657 20.07 23.81 -2.66
N PRO A 658 20.02 23.57 -3.98
CA PRO A 658 20.74 22.48 -4.65
C PRO A 658 22.26 22.47 -4.46
N ASP A 659 22.88 23.64 -4.27
CA ASP A 659 24.31 23.77 -3.97
C ASP A 659 24.64 23.65 -2.47
N GLY A 660 23.62 23.44 -1.64
CA GLY A 660 23.70 23.37 -0.19
C GLY A 660 24.66 22.30 0.34
N PRO A 661 25.06 22.40 1.62
CA PRO A 661 25.98 21.45 2.23
C PRO A 661 25.33 20.07 2.33
N TRP A 662 26.01 19.06 1.79
CA TRP A 662 25.68 17.66 1.93
C TRP A 662 26.95 16.87 2.24
N ASP A 663 26.95 16.21 3.39
CA ASP A 663 28.14 15.68 4.07
C ASP A 663 28.15 14.14 4.14
N ARG A 664 27.27 13.49 3.37
CA ARG A 664 27.06 12.04 3.37
C ARG A 664 27.12 11.47 1.94
N PRO A 665 27.98 10.48 1.66
CA PRO A 665 28.00 9.80 0.38
C PRO A 665 26.87 8.76 0.27
N ALA A 666 26.56 8.32 -0.96
CA ALA A 666 25.65 7.21 -1.18
C ALA A 666 26.39 5.86 -1.07
N LEU A 667 25.75 4.88 -0.41
CA LEU A 667 26.21 3.50 -0.31
C LEU A 667 25.32 2.59 -1.18
N THR A 668 25.94 1.73 -1.99
CA THR A 668 25.30 0.61 -2.68
C THR A 668 26.00 -0.70 -2.30
N SER A 669 25.24 -1.77 -2.03
CA SER A 669 25.79 -3.12 -1.79
C SER A 669 25.54 -4.05 -2.98
N THR A 670 26.50 -4.93 -3.29
CA THR A 670 26.36 -5.97 -4.32
C THR A 670 26.63 -7.35 -3.72
N LYS A 671 25.59 -7.97 -3.14
CA LYS A 671 25.71 -9.09 -2.17
C LYS A 671 26.27 -8.60 -0.82
N ALA A 672 26.10 -9.39 0.24
CA ALA A 672 26.61 -9.07 1.58
C ALA A 672 28.14 -8.92 1.57
N GLY A 673 28.68 -8.03 2.40
CA GLY A 673 30.11 -7.75 2.54
C GLY A 673 30.80 -7.11 1.32
N ASN A 674 30.08 -6.70 0.27
CA ASN A 674 30.66 -6.05 -0.90
C ASN A 674 29.93 -4.74 -1.16
N HIS A 675 30.64 -3.62 -1.07
CA HIS A 675 30.05 -2.30 -0.99
C HIS A 675 30.78 -1.30 -1.88
N THR A 676 30.03 -0.34 -2.39
CA THR A 676 30.55 0.86 -3.05
C THR A 676 30.03 2.10 -2.36
N VAL A 677 30.88 3.10 -2.21
CA VAL A 677 30.57 4.42 -1.70
C VAL A 677 30.88 5.43 -2.78
N ARG A 678 29.88 6.23 -3.18
CA ARG A 678 30.02 7.37 -4.08
C ARG A 678 29.90 8.65 -3.26
N SER A 679 30.97 9.44 -3.20
CA SER A 679 30.94 10.85 -2.82
C SER A 679 30.81 11.72 -4.07
N ASP A 680 30.73 13.06 -3.94
CA ASP A 680 30.59 13.97 -5.10
C ASP A 680 31.63 13.68 -6.22
N ARG A 681 32.89 13.38 -5.84
CA ARG A 681 34.00 13.11 -6.77
C ARG A 681 34.43 11.64 -6.88
N TRP A 682 34.40 10.86 -5.81
CA TRP A 682 35.07 9.56 -5.77
C TRP A 682 34.07 8.41 -5.71
N ARG A 683 34.32 7.34 -6.47
CA ARG A 683 33.78 6.01 -6.17
C ARG A 683 34.86 5.16 -5.53
N TYR A 684 34.58 4.62 -4.35
CA TYR A 684 35.40 3.60 -3.70
C TYR A 684 34.59 2.32 -3.56
N ILE A 685 35.19 1.17 -3.90
CA ILE A 685 34.58 -0.16 -3.79
C ILE A 685 35.46 -1.01 -2.87
N ARG A 686 34.84 -1.70 -1.91
CA ARG A 686 35.49 -2.68 -1.04
C ARG A 686 34.75 -4.00 -1.12
N TYR A 687 35.48 -5.05 -1.51
CA TYR A 687 34.97 -6.40 -1.64
C TYR A 687 35.14 -7.20 -0.35
N VAL A 688 34.39 -8.31 -0.24
CA VAL A 688 34.37 -9.18 0.94
C VAL A 688 35.69 -9.93 1.19
N ASP A 689 36.54 -10.03 0.16
CA ASP A 689 37.90 -10.59 0.25
C ASP A 689 38.96 -9.54 0.64
N GLY A 690 38.54 -8.28 0.87
CA GLY A 690 39.42 -7.16 1.19
C GLY A 690 40.08 -6.50 -0.03
N SER A 691 39.77 -6.93 -1.25
CA SER A 691 40.20 -6.21 -2.46
C SER A 691 39.38 -4.93 -2.69
N GLU A 692 39.95 -3.98 -3.44
CA GLU A 692 39.46 -2.61 -3.52
C GLU A 692 39.50 -2.06 -4.96
N GLU A 693 38.56 -1.17 -5.28
CA GLU A 693 38.63 -0.27 -6.44
C GLU A 693 38.46 1.19 -5.99
N LEU A 694 39.08 2.13 -6.71
CA LEU A 694 38.92 3.57 -6.51
C LEU A 694 38.94 4.29 -7.86
N TYR A 695 37.93 5.12 -8.13
CA TYR A 695 37.81 5.90 -9.36
C TYR A 695 37.57 7.39 -9.06
N ASP A 696 38.22 8.25 -9.85
CA ASP A 696 38.14 9.71 -9.77
C ASP A 696 37.22 10.26 -10.87
N HIS A 697 35.96 10.54 -10.55
CA HIS A 697 34.95 10.93 -11.54
C HIS A 697 35.16 12.32 -12.14
N ASP A 698 36.00 13.17 -11.54
CA ASP A 698 36.37 14.47 -12.13
C ASP A 698 37.16 14.31 -13.44
N VAL A 699 37.86 13.17 -13.61
CA VAL A 699 38.78 12.91 -14.74
C VAL A 699 38.56 11.57 -15.45
N ASP A 700 37.98 10.58 -14.77
CA ASP A 700 37.64 9.25 -15.28
C ASP A 700 36.17 8.89 -14.98
N PRO A 701 35.20 9.55 -15.64
CA PRO A 701 33.77 9.28 -15.43
C PRO A 701 33.31 7.93 -15.99
N ASN A 702 34.17 7.18 -16.69
CA ASN A 702 33.86 5.84 -17.22
C ASN A 702 34.43 4.73 -16.32
N GLU A 703 35.13 5.08 -15.23
CA GLU A 703 35.75 4.15 -14.29
C GLU A 703 36.77 3.20 -14.96
N TRP A 704 37.53 3.69 -15.93
CA TRP A 704 38.53 2.92 -16.70
C TRP A 704 39.90 2.77 -16.03
N HIS A 705 40.16 3.48 -14.93
CA HIS A 705 41.45 3.42 -14.24
C HIS A 705 41.31 3.29 -12.72
N ASN A 706 41.51 2.07 -12.21
CA ASN A 706 41.47 1.76 -10.80
C ASN A 706 42.72 2.28 -10.06
N LEU A 707 42.51 3.33 -9.25
CA LEU A 707 43.53 3.99 -8.43
C LEU A 707 43.76 3.33 -7.06
N ALA A 708 43.08 2.22 -6.72
CA ALA A 708 43.16 1.64 -5.37
C ALA A 708 44.57 1.15 -4.96
N ASN A 709 45.45 0.89 -5.94
CA ASN A 709 46.83 0.50 -5.70
C ASN A 709 47.82 1.68 -5.62
N ASP A 710 47.37 2.93 -5.82
CA ASP A 710 48.22 4.12 -5.66
C ASP A 710 48.36 4.49 -4.17
N PRO A 711 49.58 4.46 -3.58
CA PRO A 711 49.77 4.81 -2.17
C PRO A 711 49.40 6.25 -1.81
N SER A 712 49.36 7.17 -2.78
CA SER A 712 48.94 8.57 -2.56
C SER A 712 47.44 8.69 -2.30
N MET A 713 46.64 7.70 -2.73
CA MET A 713 45.18 7.67 -2.54
C MET A 713 44.74 7.08 -1.19
N ASN A 714 45.66 6.59 -0.36
CA ASN A 714 45.34 5.92 0.90
C ASN A 714 44.43 6.75 1.83
N SER A 715 44.62 8.08 1.91
CA SER A 715 43.76 8.95 2.72
C SER A 715 42.31 8.99 2.21
N ILE A 716 42.12 8.97 0.88
CA ILE A 716 40.79 8.96 0.26
C ILE A 716 40.12 7.60 0.46
N LYS A 717 40.86 6.50 0.25
CA LYS A 717 40.38 5.13 0.52
C LYS A 717 39.93 4.97 1.96
N GLN A 718 40.74 5.40 2.92
CA GLN A 718 40.39 5.32 4.35
C GLN A 718 39.11 6.11 4.67
N GLN A 719 39.00 7.36 4.18
CA GLN A 719 37.80 8.18 4.37
C GLN A 719 36.53 7.51 3.85
N HIS A 720 36.60 6.82 2.71
CA HIS A 720 35.45 6.11 2.13
C HIS A 720 35.19 4.75 2.79
N ALA A 721 36.22 4.05 3.25
CA ALA A 721 36.09 2.83 4.05
C ALA A 721 35.37 3.09 5.38
N GLU A 722 35.69 4.19 6.06
CA GLU A 722 34.98 4.63 7.28
C GLU A 722 33.48 4.88 7.05
N TRP A 723 33.08 5.28 5.83
CA TRP A 723 31.67 5.39 5.46
C TRP A 723 30.99 4.04 5.22
N ILE A 724 31.68 3.06 4.64
CA ILE A 724 31.18 1.67 4.58
C ILE A 724 30.96 1.18 6.01
N ASP A 725 32.01 1.21 6.84
CA ASP A 725 31.99 0.71 8.21
C ASP A 725 30.88 1.35 9.05
N ARG A 726 30.61 2.65 8.86
CA ARG A 726 29.52 3.39 9.53
C ARG A 726 28.13 3.02 9.04
N LEU A 727 27.95 2.80 7.74
CA LEU A 727 26.64 2.55 7.13
C LEU A 727 26.27 1.05 7.09
N THR A 728 27.24 0.16 7.32
CA THR A 728 27.05 -1.30 7.39
C THR A 728 27.23 -1.90 8.79
N GLN A 729 27.18 -1.10 9.88
CA GLN A 729 27.34 -1.56 11.29
C GLN A 729 26.40 -2.68 11.76
N SER A 730 25.46 -3.14 10.93
CA SER A 730 24.55 -4.25 11.24
C SER A 730 24.81 -5.54 10.45
N GLU A 731 25.89 -5.60 9.65
CA GLU A 731 26.39 -6.84 9.02
C GLU A 731 27.33 -7.63 9.95
#